data_AF-A0A9D1NMX1-F1
#
_entry.id   AF-A0A9D1NMX1-F1
#
_cell.length_a   1.000
_cell.length_b   1.000
_cell.length_c   1.000
_cell.angle_alpha   90.00
_cell.angle_beta   90.00
_cell.angle_gamma   90.00
#
_symmetry.space_group_name_H-M   'P 1'
#
loop_
_entity.id
_entity.type
_entity.pdbx_description
1 polymer ?
#
loop_
_entity_poly.entity_id
_entity_poly.type
_entity_poly.pdbx_seq_one_letter_code
_entity_poly.pdbx_strand_id
1 'polypeptide(L)'
;MRFDKVTPGRKPENIHCRTKETLHSYRVNKDWRLITYRWKEGEIILLLADKHDDAYRCAQNMRLVWENGKLNLPTVQDDKPVVIPIKTKMVPVIESQPTSNDAKPFAEYSDERLLKLGVPKEQVALVRGMTYAELENDRHLDVGTGLLLLEVASGTKPYDEAAKQVETERKRPSVEKVLSDHPGLREHYFVLTDENRDAFLNGELENWQVFLHPSQTDAVEIKANGPVFVSGPAGTGKSVVAFHRVKWLLRQKGFEDKRVLFTTYTKTLAKYALAMLGKLCTKEELARVDVMTFDAFLTKAWTRNGALKTALTRRDESNPYGLPSAIRDALEALFSPRRQYVHDRDRAFIAREWVDVILENDIRTEAAYKKVQRPRAYGFLSAQMRSRFWAIFSEWNAKLAGFSRRQHRPKVAALNALTEALTAPGPNEDKAFLLGRYGAVVVDEVQDFGASEYRFLAALTGNTIDHPRPTLYLTGDGHQRIYGRIGSFSQCNINVTNRSLTLKVCYRSTTAIREFAESLLKGAKVKGLDGEFETFGGESLVQGEPPEERYVSNYMAENNAIADAIQAWSKKASTNYGDYAVLLRNNRALATVAEKLETRGIPATPVIKKDELDLNDGRVKVMTMHSAKGLQFVGVVLALDAWPTIPKNFDTTDAEALEEHMLSERQLLYMAAMRAQRFVLLTSSNGHRADI
;
A
#
# COMPACT_ATOMS: atom_id res chain seq x y z
N MET A 1 -16.70 -0.44 -28.94
CA MET A 1 -17.30 -1.66 -29.50
C MET A 1 -18.22 -2.26 -28.45
N ARG A 2 -19.47 -2.61 -28.81
CA ARG A 2 -20.34 -3.45 -27.97
C ARG A 2 -19.77 -4.87 -28.00
N PHE A 3 -19.43 -5.40 -26.82
CA PHE A 3 -18.88 -6.75 -26.67
C PHE A 3 -20.02 -7.78 -26.61
N ASP A 4 -20.81 -7.88 -27.68
CA ASP A 4 -21.55 -9.10 -27.96
C ASP A 4 -20.62 -10.00 -28.80
N LYS A 5 -20.32 -11.20 -28.29
CA LYS A 5 -19.48 -12.27 -28.86
C LYS A 5 -17.98 -12.20 -28.55
N VAL A 6 -17.61 -12.99 -27.54
CA VAL A 6 -16.40 -13.84 -27.42
C VAL A 6 -15.40 -13.78 -28.59
N THR A 7 -14.18 -13.29 -28.33
CA THR A 7 -12.98 -13.61 -29.13
C THR A 7 -12.16 -14.69 -28.41
N PRO A 8 -11.64 -15.74 -29.09
CA PRO A 8 -11.15 -16.96 -28.47
C PRO A 8 -9.70 -16.79 -27.97
N GLY A 9 -9.42 -17.14 -26.70
CA GLY A 9 -8.04 -17.14 -26.19
C GLY A 9 -7.81 -17.32 -24.68
N ARG A 10 -8.82 -17.21 -23.81
CA ARG A 10 -8.69 -17.55 -22.38
C ARG A 10 -9.96 -18.25 -21.87
N LYS A 11 -10.20 -19.48 -22.31
CA LYS A 11 -11.13 -20.36 -21.59
C LYS A 11 -10.48 -20.71 -20.24
N PRO A 12 -11.21 -20.63 -19.11
CA PRO A 12 -10.68 -21.10 -17.84
C PRO A 12 -10.37 -22.61 -17.93
N GLU A 13 -9.24 -23.01 -17.37
CA GLU A 13 -8.90 -24.42 -17.26
C GLU A 13 -9.58 -25.02 -16.03
N ASN A 14 -10.24 -26.16 -16.23
CA ASN A 14 -10.89 -26.87 -15.14
C ASN A 14 -9.84 -27.61 -14.31
N ILE A 15 -9.88 -27.41 -13.00
CA ILE A 15 -9.07 -28.15 -12.03
C ILE A 15 -10.03 -28.89 -11.11
N HIS A 16 -9.85 -30.20 -11.00
CA HIS A 16 -10.56 -30.97 -9.99
C HIS A 16 -9.77 -30.91 -8.68
N CYS A 17 -10.42 -30.43 -7.61
CA CYS A 17 -9.86 -30.46 -6.27
C CYS A 17 -10.15 -31.81 -5.58
N ARG A 18 -9.64 -32.02 -4.36
CA ARG A 18 -9.81 -33.28 -3.61
C ARG A 18 -11.27 -33.63 -3.32
N THR A 19 -12.18 -32.67 -3.36
CA THR A 19 -13.63 -32.88 -3.19
C THR A 19 -14.36 -33.14 -4.51
N LYS A 20 -13.62 -33.34 -5.60
CA LYS A 20 -14.11 -33.54 -6.98
C LYS A 20 -14.92 -32.37 -7.55
N GLU A 21 -14.95 -31.23 -6.86
CA GLU A 21 -15.55 -30.02 -7.41
C GLU A 21 -14.64 -29.41 -8.48
N THR A 22 -15.27 -28.78 -9.48
CA THR A 22 -14.57 -28.14 -10.59
C THR A 22 -14.22 -26.70 -10.21
N LEU A 23 -12.94 -26.49 -9.89
CA LEU A 23 -12.35 -25.17 -9.80
C LEU A 23 -11.99 -24.68 -11.21
N HIS A 24 -11.97 -23.36 -11.38
CA HIS A 24 -11.63 -22.72 -12.64
C HIS A 24 -10.37 -21.90 -12.47
N SER A 25 -9.36 -22.20 -13.28
CA SER A 25 -8.09 -21.49 -13.34
C SER A 25 -8.14 -20.46 -14.47
N TYR A 26 -8.02 -19.18 -14.10
CA TYR A 26 -7.90 -18.09 -15.05
C TYR A 26 -6.44 -17.66 -15.16
N ARG A 27 -5.96 -17.59 -16.40
CA ARG A 27 -4.62 -17.10 -16.71
C ARG A 27 -4.57 -15.59 -16.59
N VAL A 28 -3.78 -15.07 -15.63
CA VAL A 28 -3.48 -13.64 -15.52
C VAL A 28 -2.37 -13.29 -16.51
N ASN A 29 -1.24 -14.01 -16.42
CA ASN A 29 -0.08 -13.90 -17.32
C ASN A 29 0.60 -15.28 -17.51
N LYS A 30 1.87 -15.34 -17.94
CA LYS A 30 2.55 -16.64 -18.09
C LYS A 30 2.67 -17.40 -16.77
N ASP A 31 2.94 -16.67 -15.70
CA ASP A 31 3.38 -17.24 -14.42
C ASP A 31 2.26 -17.32 -13.38
N TRP A 32 1.17 -16.56 -13.50
CA TRP A 32 0.13 -16.46 -12.46
C TRP A 32 -1.23 -17.02 -12.89
N ARG A 33 -1.94 -17.58 -11.92
CA ARG A 33 -3.26 -18.19 -12.06
C ARG A 33 -4.19 -17.76 -10.92
N LEU A 34 -5.42 -17.42 -11.29
CA LEU A 34 -6.51 -17.22 -10.34
C LEU A 34 -7.32 -18.50 -10.27
N ILE A 35 -7.40 -19.10 -9.09
CA ILE A 35 -8.26 -20.25 -8.83
C ILE A 35 -9.58 -19.72 -8.29
N THR A 36 -10.65 -20.10 -8.96
CA THR A 36 -11.99 -19.61 -8.65
C THR A 36 -12.95 -20.78 -8.54
N TYR A 37 -14.03 -20.58 -7.79
CA TYR A 37 -15.15 -21.52 -7.69
C TYR A 37 -16.42 -20.86 -8.20
N ARG A 38 -17.16 -21.58 -9.06
CA ARG A 38 -18.41 -21.06 -9.63
C ARG A 38 -19.56 -21.39 -8.69
N TRP A 39 -20.11 -20.37 -8.05
CA TRP A 39 -21.17 -20.50 -7.06
C TRP A 39 -22.56 -20.65 -7.71
N LYS A 40 -22.84 -19.87 -8.76
CA LYS A 40 -24.03 -19.96 -9.63
C LYS A 40 -23.67 -19.48 -11.04
N GLU A 41 -24.62 -19.56 -11.96
CA GLU A 41 -24.53 -18.87 -13.25
C GLU A 41 -24.33 -17.37 -12.99
N GLY A 42 -23.17 -16.84 -13.42
CA GLY A 42 -22.78 -15.44 -13.23
C GLY A 42 -22.13 -15.07 -11.89
N GLU A 43 -22.02 -15.99 -10.92
CA GLU A 43 -21.39 -15.73 -9.61
C GLU A 43 -20.12 -16.57 -9.43
N ILE A 44 -18.96 -15.90 -9.32
CA ILE A 44 -17.65 -16.54 -9.16
C ILE A 44 -17.00 -16.06 -7.86
N ILE A 45 -16.51 -17.02 -7.07
CA ILE A 45 -15.73 -16.77 -5.86
C ILE A 45 -14.25 -16.94 -6.20
N LEU A 46 -13.44 -15.90 -6.00
CA LEU A 46 -11.99 -16.02 -6.08
C LEU A 46 -11.46 -16.72 -4.82
N LEU A 47 -10.84 -17.88 -4.97
CA LEU A 47 -10.34 -18.69 -3.85
C LEU A 47 -8.85 -18.46 -3.58
N LEU A 48 -8.05 -18.30 -4.65
CA LEU A 48 -6.61 -18.19 -4.57
C LEU A 48 -6.06 -17.45 -5.81
N ALA A 49 -5.01 -16.68 -5.63
CA ALA A 49 -4.19 -16.14 -6.71
C ALA A 49 -2.74 -16.51 -6.43
N ASP A 50 -2.14 -17.36 -7.27
CA ASP A 50 -0.77 -17.84 -7.05
C ASP A 50 -0.02 -18.09 -8.37
N LYS A 51 1.28 -18.37 -8.29
CA LYS A 51 2.08 -18.83 -9.44
C LYS A 51 1.51 -20.12 -9.99
N HIS A 52 1.73 -20.41 -11.26
CA HIS A 52 1.11 -21.50 -12.00
C HIS A 52 1.14 -22.81 -11.22
N ASP A 53 2.32 -23.36 -10.95
CA ASP A 53 2.43 -24.68 -10.35
C ASP A 53 1.92 -24.69 -8.90
N ASP A 54 2.08 -23.59 -8.16
CA ASP A 54 1.64 -23.44 -6.77
C ASP A 54 0.11 -23.30 -6.67
N ALA A 55 -0.49 -22.52 -7.58
CA ALA A 55 -1.93 -22.36 -7.72
C ALA A 55 -2.60 -23.69 -8.05
N TYR A 56 -2.07 -24.45 -9.01
CA TYR A 56 -2.61 -25.76 -9.35
C TYR A 56 -2.41 -26.77 -8.22
N ARG A 57 -1.24 -26.78 -7.57
CA ARG A 57 -0.96 -27.68 -6.44
C ARG A 57 -1.88 -27.40 -5.25
N CYS A 58 -2.10 -26.13 -4.92
CA CYS A 58 -3.00 -25.72 -3.85
C CYS A 58 -4.46 -26.03 -4.23
N ALA A 59 -4.88 -25.70 -5.45
CA ALA A 59 -6.21 -26.01 -5.97
C ALA A 59 -6.53 -27.51 -5.96
N GLN A 60 -5.60 -28.34 -6.42
CA GLN A 60 -5.76 -29.81 -6.44
C GLN A 60 -5.88 -30.40 -5.04
N ASN A 61 -5.16 -29.84 -4.05
CA ASN A 61 -5.21 -30.30 -2.67
C ASN A 61 -6.31 -29.63 -1.82
N MET A 62 -7.00 -28.63 -2.36
CA MET A 62 -8.06 -27.91 -1.67
C MET A 62 -9.24 -28.85 -1.38
N ARG A 63 -9.77 -28.78 -0.16
CA ARG A 63 -10.95 -29.55 0.27
C ARG A 63 -12.09 -28.57 0.54
N LEU A 64 -13.08 -28.52 -0.34
CA LEU A 64 -14.28 -27.71 -0.15
C LEU A 64 -15.29 -28.51 0.69
N VAL A 65 -15.48 -28.11 1.95
CA VAL A 65 -16.38 -28.82 2.87
C VAL A 65 -17.71 -28.08 2.92
N TRP A 66 -18.77 -28.81 2.58
CA TRP A 66 -20.15 -28.32 2.57
C TRP A 66 -20.88 -28.85 3.80
N GLU A 67 -21.31 -27.98 4.70
CA GLU A 67 -22.14 -28.34 5.85
C GLU A 67 -23.40 -27.47 5.88
N ASN A 68 -24.58 -28.09 5.86
CA ASN A 68 -25.88 -27.41 5.93
C ASN A 68 -26.06 -26.25 4.93
N GLY A 69 -25.58 -26.42 3.68
CA GLY A 69 -25.65 -25.39 2.64
C GLY A 69 -24.66 -24.23 2.80
N LYS A 70 -23.65 -24.38 3.68
CA LYS A 70 -22.57 -23.41 3.92
C LYS A 70 -21.23 -24.00 3.48
N LEU A 71 -20.45 -23.20 2.75
CA LEU A 71 -19.10 -23.56 2.35
C LEU A 71 -18.12 -23.17 3.45
N ASN A 72 -17.57 -24.16 4.15
CA ASN A 72 -16.47 -23.98 5.09
C ASN A 72 -15.16 -24.11 4.31
N LEU A 73 -14.50 -22.97 4.06
CA LEU A 73 -13.20 -22.92 3.40
C LEU A 73 -12.09 -23.19 4.44
N PRO A 74 -11.13 -24.08 4.16
CA PRO A 74 -10.03 -24.35 5.09
C PRO A 74 -9.13 -23.11 5.22
N THR A 75 -8.84 -22.72 6.46
CA THR A 75 -7.77 -21.76 6.75
C THR A 75 -6.44 -22.47 6.53
N VAL A 76 -5.57 -21.92 5.67
CA VAL A 76 -4.23 -22.46 5.47
C VAL A 76 -3.37 -22.07 6.67
N GLN A 77 -2.95 -23.06 7.46
CA GLN A 77 -1.89 -22.91 8.46
C GLN A 77 -0.94 -24.11 8.30
N ASP A 78 0.35 -23.82 8.09
CA ASP A 78 1.48 -24.76 8.11
C ASP A 78 1.32 -26.07 7.31
N ASP A 79 1.19 -25.97 5.98
CA ASP A 79 1.38 -27.06 5.00
C ASP A 79 0.68 -28.42 5.29
N LYS A 80 -0.31 -28.45 6.18
CA LYS A 80 -1.15 -29.60 6.48
C LYS A 80 -2.60 -29.14 6.70
N PRO A 81 -3.59 -29.78 6.05
CA PRO A 81 -4.99 -29.48 6.30
C PRO A 81 -5.38 -29.94 7.71
N VAL A 82 -5.54 -29.01 8.65
CA VAL A 82 -6.15 -29.28 9.96
C VAL A 82 -7.65 -29.02 9.86
N VAL A 83 -8.44 -30.10 9.98
CA VAL A 83 -9.88 -30.02 10.24
C VAL A 83 -10.05 -29.75 11.74
N ILE A 84 -10.72 -28.67 12.14
CA ILE A 84 -11.19 -28.50 13.51
C ILE A 84 -12.47 -29.33 13.66
N PRO A 85 -12.49 -30.43 14.43
CA PRO A 85 -13.70 -31.21 14.59
C PRO A 85 -14.61 -30.52 15.62
N ILE A 86 -15.77 -30.03 15.19
CA ILE A 86 -16.87 -29.79 16.12
C ILE A 86 -17.60 -31.12 16.28
N LYS A 87 -17.56 -31.69 17.49
CA LYS A 87 -18.26 -32.93 17.83
C LYS A 87 -19.75 -32.78 17.57
N THR A 88 -20.31 -33.58 16.67
CA THR A 88 -21.76 -33.75 16.55
C THR A 88 -22.12 -35.21 16.86
N LYS A 89 -23.10 -35.36 17.76
CA LYS A 89 -23.61 -36.63 18.29
C LYS A 89 -24.01 -37.60 17.17
N MET A 90 -23.67 -38.87 17.37
CA MET A 90 -24.24 -40.00 16.63
C MET A 90 -25.76 -40.03 16.80
N VAL A 91 -26.47 -40.27 15.69
CA VAL A 91 -27.87 -40.74 15.66
C VAL A 91 -27.84 -42.11 14.95
N PRO A 92 -28.65 -43.11 15.38
CA PRO A 92 -28.46 -44.49 14.99
C PRO A 92 -28.84 -44.74 13.53
N VAL A 93 -28.11 -45.65 12.90
CA VAL A 93 -28.49 -46.29 11.63
C VAL A 93 -29.74 -47.13 11.88
N ILE A 94 -30.80 -46.88 11.12
CA ILE A 94 -31.95 -47.78 11.03
C ILE A 94 -31.70 -48.67 9.82
N GLU A 95 -31.56 -49.97 10.07
CA GLU A 95 -31.59 -51.01 9.03
C GLU A 95 -33.02 -51.12 8.46
N SER A 96 -33.15 -51.13 7.14
CA SER A 96 -34.34 -51.67 6.48
C SER A 96 -33.96 -52.50 5.24
N GLN A 97 -34.61 -53.65 5.13
CA GLN A 97 -34.32 -54.79 4.27
C GLN A 97 -34.60 -54.58 2.76
N PRO A 98 -33.98 -55.40 1.87
CA PRO A 98 -34.08 -55.26 0.43
C PRO A 98 -35.41 -55.80 -0.12
N THR A 99 -36.09 -55.04 -0.98
CA THR A 99 -37.25 -55.52 -1.76
C THR A 99 -36.94 -55.54 -3.26
N SER A 100 -36.95 -56.75 -3.82
CA SER A 100 -37.09 -57.17 -5.24
C SER A 100 -36.36 -56.36 -6.33
N ASN A 101 -35.41 -57.04 -6.97
CA ASN A 101 -34.32 -56.48 -7.77
C ASN A 101 -34.60 -56.28 -9.27
N ASP A 102 -35.84 -56.00 -9.71
CA ASP A 102 -36.15 -55.74 -11.14
C ASP A 102 -37.14 -54.58 -11.39
N ALA A 103 -37.65 -53.95 -10.33
CA ALA A 103 -38.54 -52.81 -10.49
C ALA A 103 -37.74 -51.56 -10.91
N LYS A 104 -38.25 -50.83 -11.91
CA LYS A 104 -37.73 -49.53 -12.33
C LYS A 104 -38.46 -48.43 -11.54
N PRO A 105 -37.91 -47.93 -10.43
CA PRO A 105 -38.64 -47.09 -9.46
C PRO A 105 -39.16 -45.77 -10.06
N PHE A 106 -38.57 -45.32 -11.16
CA PHE A 106 -38.90 -44.06 -11.81
C PHE A 106 -39.63 -44.22 -13.16
N ALA A 107 -40.03 -45.45 -13.53
CA ALA A 107 -40.68 -45.73 -14.82
C ALA A 107 -41.94 -44.86 -15.06
N GLU A 108 -42.76 -44.67 -14.03
CA GLU A 108 -44.02 -43.92 -14.09
C GLU A 108 -43.89 -42.43 -13.77
N TYR A 109 -42.68 -41.95 -13.46
CA TYR A 109 -42.46 -40.53 -13.16
C TYR A 109 -42.42 -39.72 -14.45
N SER A 110 -43.19 -38.63 -14.51
CA SER A 110 -43.14 -37.69 -15.63
C SER A 110 -41.79 -36.97 -15.70
N ASP A 111 -41.42 -36.48 -16.89
CA ASP A 111 -40.18 -35.71 -17.09
C ASP A 111 -40.10 -34.53 -16.10
N GLU A 112 -41.23 -33.84 -15.89
CA GLU A 112 -41.30 -32.72 -14.95
C GLU A 112 -41.02 -33.15 -13.50
N ARG A 113 -41.46 -34.35 -13.11
CA ARG A 113 -41.21 -34.86 -11.75
C ARG A 113 -39.75 -35.22 -11.52
N LEU A 114 -39.09 -35.81 -12.51
CA LEU A 114 -37.67 -36.16 -12.45
C LEU A 114 -36.78 -34.91 -12.50
N LEU A 115 -37.14 -33.91 -13.31
CA LEU A 115 -36.46 -32.61 -13.33
C LEU A 115 -36.55 -31.88 -11.98
N LYS A 116 -37.64 -32.05 -11.23
CA LYS A 116 -37.80 -31.51 -9.86
C LYS A 116 -36.94 -32.23 -8.82
N LEU A 117 -36.51 -33.47 -9.08
CA LEU A 117 -35.57 -34.21 -8.23
C LEU A 117 -34.10 -33.96 -8.58
N GLY A 118 -33.81 -33.03 -9.50
CA GLY A 118 -32.43 -32.67 -9.85
C GLY A 118 -31.85 -33.43 -11.05
N VAL A 119 -32.59 -34.37 -11.64
CA VAL A 119 -32.13 -35.15 -12.80
C VAL A 119 -31.92 -34.25 -14.02
N PRO A 120 -30.74 -34.24 -14.66
CA PRO A 120 -30.51 -33.47 -15.88
C PRO A 120 -31.41 -33.92 -17.02
N LYS A 121 -31.91 -32.98 -17.83
CA LYS A 121 -32.86 -33.25 -18.93
C LYS A 121 -32.38 -34.35 -19.89
N GLU A 122 -31.07 -34.39 -20.16
CA GLU A 122 -30.42 -35.38 -21.03
C GLU A 122 -30.36 -36.79 -20.43
N GLN A 123 -30.50 -36.90 -19.10
CA GLN A 123 -30.40 -38.15 -18.34
C GLN A 123 -31.77 -38.65 -17.82
N VAL A 124 -32.87 -37.93 -18.09
CA VAL A 124 -34.22 -38.33 -17.68
C VAL A 124 -34.62 -39.69 -18.27
N ALA A 125 -34.33 -39.91 -19.56
CA ALA A 125 -34.63 -41.18 -20.23
C ALA A 125 -33.81 -42.35 -19.64
N LEU A 126 -32.58 -42.07 -19.22
CA LEU A 126 -31.68 -43.03 -18.57
C LEU A 126 -32.22 -43.44 -17.20
N VAL A 127 -32.53 -42.46 -16.33
CA VAL A 127 -33.03 -42.70 -14.96
C VAL A 127 -34.38 -43.44 -14.96
N ARG A 128 -35.26 -43.17 -15.92
CA ARG A 128 -36.52 -43.91 -16.09
C ARG A 128 -36.30 -45.38 -16.45
N GLY A 129 -35.19 -45.68 -17.12
CA GLY A 129 -34.81 -47.01 -17.56
C GLY A 129 -34.06 -47.84 -16.53
N MET A 130 -33.57 -47.24 -15.45
CA MET A 130 -32.72 -47.87 -14.43
C MET A 130 -33.53 -48.63 -13.39
N THR A 131 -33.03 -49.80 -13.01
CA THR A 131 -33.40 -50.53 -11.78
C THR A 131 -32.74 -49.91 -10.55
N TYR A 132 -33.20 -50.28 -9.36
CA TYR A 132 -32.57 -49.83 -8.10
C TYR A 132 -31.07 -50.18 -8.04
N ALA A 133 -30.70 -51.40 -8.42
CA ALA A 133 -29.31 -51.85 -8.42
C ALA A 133 -28.44 -51.12 -9.46
N GLU A 134 -29.01 -50.77 -10.62
CA GLU A 134 -28.29 -49.96 -11.62
C GLU A 134 -28.09 -48.52 -11.14
N LEU A 135 -29.08 -47.96 -10.45
CA LEU A 135 -28.98 -46.63 -9.84
C LEU A 135 -27.91 -46.58 -8.72
N GLU A 136 -27.82 -47.63 -7.91
CA GLU A 136 -26.83 -47.76 -6.83
C GLU A 136 -25.39 -47.85 -7.36
N ASN A 137 -25.22 -48.44 -8.55
CA ASN A 137 -23.92 -48.64 -9.19
C ASN A 137 -23.61 -47.60 -10.29
N ASP A 138 -24.50 -46.65 -10.54
CA ASP A 138 -24.34 -45.63 -11.57
C ASP A 138 -23.21 -44.64 -11.21
N ARG A 139 -22.42 -44.26 -12.22
CA ARG A 139 -21.33 -43.29 -12.09
C ARG A 139 -21.52 -42.06 -12.97
N HIS A 140 -22.65 -41.97 -13.67
CA HIS A 140 -22.95 -40.93 -14.65
C HIS A 140 -23.78 -39.79 -14.06
N LEU A 141 -24.55 -40.06 -13.01
CA LEU A 141 -25.23 -39.06 -12.19
C LEU A 141 -24.27 -38.42 -11.20
N ASP A 142 -24.52 -37.15 -10.85
CA ASP A 142 -23.82 -36.54 -9.74
C ASP A 142 -24.21 -37.23 -8.42
N VAL A 143 -23.27 -37.27 -7.48
CA VAL A 143 -23.42 -38.03 -6.22
C VAL A 143 -24.62 -37.57 -5.40
N GLY A 144 -24.98 -36.28 -5.45
CA GLY A 144 -26.13 -35.74 -4.74
C GLY A 144 -27.46 -36.22 -5.34
N THR A 145 -27.61 -36.09 -6.66
CA THR A 145 -28.80 -36.58 -7.39
C THR A 145 -28.93 -38.10 -7.28
N GLY A 146 -27.83 -38.85 -7.40
CA GLY A 146 -27.82 -40.31 -7.27
C GLY A 146 -28.30 -40.80 -5.90
N LEU A 147 -27.78 -40.20 -4.81
CA LEU A 147 -28.20 -40.52 -3.45
C LEU A 147 -29.66 -40.16 -3.19
N LEU A 148 -30.11 -39.00 -3.66
CA LEU A 148 -31.50 -38.58 -3.48
C LEU A 148 -32.48 -39.50 -4.23
N LEU A 149 -32.11 -39.95 -5.44
CA LEU A 149 -32.91 -40.92 -6.18
C LEU A 149 -32.95 -42.27 -5.46
N LEU A 150 -31.87 -42.71 -4.81
CA LEU A 150 -31.88 -43.93 -3.99
C LEU A 150 -32.78 -43.77 -2.75
N GLU A 151 -32.78 -42.61 -2.10
CA GLU A 151 -33.68 -42.30 -0.97
C GLU A 151 -35.15 -42.32 -1.39
N VAL A 152 -35.48 -41.76 -2.56
CA VAL A 152 -36.84 -41.76 -3.11
C VAL A 152 -37.24 -43.16 -3.58
N ALA A 153 -36.33 -43.91 -4.21
CA ALA A 153 -36.60 -45.25 -4.72
C ALA A 153 -36.75 -46.30 -3.61
N SER A 154 -36.03 -46.15 -2.49
CA SER A 154 -36.16 -46.99 -1.30
C SER A 154 -37.37 -46.64 -0.42
N GLY A 155 -38.06 -45.53 -0.73
CA GLY A 155 -39.17 -45.02 0.07
C GLY A 155 -38.74 -44.39 1.39
N THR A 156 -37.44 -44.25 1.65
CA THR A 156 -36.90 -43.60 2.86
C THR A 156 -37.15 -42.09 2.87
N LYS A 157 -37.31 -41.48 1.70
CA LYS A 157 -37.70 -40.08 1.56
C LYS A 157 -38.89 -39.89 0.60
N PRO A 158 -39.99 -39.26 1.04
CA PRO A 158 -41.11 -38.93 0.16
C PRO A 158 -40.72 -37.98 -0.97
N TYR A 159 -41.33 -38.16 -2.15
CA TYR A 159 -41.09 -37.33 -3.34
C TYR A 159 -41.19 -35.82 -3.06
N ASP A 160 -42.24 -35.38 -2.35
CA ASP A 160 -42.47 -33.95 -2.11
C ASP A 160 -41.41 -33.33 -1.19
N GLU A 161 -40.85 -34.14 -0.30
CA GLU A 161 -39.75 -33.72 0.59
C GLU A 161 -38.43 -33.64 -0.19
N ALA A 162 -38.15 -34.64 -1.02
CA ALA A 162 -37.00 -34.65 -1.93
C ALA A 162 -37.05 -33.48 -2.94
N ALA A 163 -38.22 -33.23 -3.53
CA ALA A 163 -38.43 -32.11 -4.45
C ALA A 163 -38.29 -30.75 -3.77
N LYS A 164 -38.81 -30.60 -2.54
CA LYS A 164 -38.58 -29.39 -1.73
C LYS A 164 -37.11 -29.23 -1.38
N GLN A 165 -36.41 -30.29 -0.97
CA GLN A 165 -34.98 -30.25 -0.70
C GLN A 165 -34.21 -29.74 -1.91
N VAL A 166 -34.43 -30.31 -3.09
CA VAL A 166 -33.82 -29.86 -4.35
C VAL A 166 -34.21 -28.42 -4.66
N GLU A 167 -35.44 -27.98 -4.36
CA GLU A 167 -35.85 -26.59 -4.52
C GLU A 167 -35.12 -25.63 -3.55
N THR A 168 -34.91 -26.03 -2.29
CA THR A 168 -34.09 -25.29 -1.32
C THR A 168 -32.60 -25.31 -1.65
N GLU A 169 -32.07 -26.42 -2.16
CA GLU A 169 -30.68 -26.56 -2.59
C GLU A 169 -30.42 -25.82 -3.91
N ARG A 170 -31.41 -25.76 -4.81
CA ARG A 170 -31.42 -24.86 -5.99
C ARG A 170 -31.51 -23.40 -5.57
N LYS A 171 -32.25 -23.08 -4.50
CA LYS A 171 -32.18 -21.79 -3.80
C LYS A 171 -30.93 -21.71 -2.94
N ARG A 172 -29.73 -21.89 -3.52
CA ARG A 172 -28.48 -21.53 -2.84
C ARG A 172 -28.63 -20.07 -2.37
N PRO A 173 -28.31 -19.71 -1.12
CA PRO A 173 -28.27 -18.31 -0.73
C PRO A 173 -27.33 -17.55 -1.67
N SER A 174 -27.67 -16.31 -2.01
CA SER A 174 -26.74 -15.45 -2.76
C SER A 174 -25.42 -15.37 -1.97
N VAL A 175 -24.29 -15.23 -2.67
CA VAL A 175 -23.01 -15.06 -1.98
C VAL A 175 -23.09 -13.87 -1.00
N GLU A 176 -23.89 -12.86 -1.34
CA GLU A 176 -24.19 -11.71 -0.48
C GLU A 176 -24.90 -12.06 0.83
N LYS A 177 -25.82 -13.04 0.80
CA LYS A 177 -26.48 -13.57 1.99
C LYS A 177 -25.54 -14.45 2.81
N VAL A 178 -24.67 -15.22 2.16
CA VAL A 178 -23.62 -16.00 2.85
C VAL A 178 -22.59 -15.07 3.51
N LEU A 179 -22.19 -13.98 2.83
CA LEU A 179 -21.27 -12.97 3.33
C LEU A 179 -21.91 -12.06 4.39
N SER A 180 -23.24 -11.84 4.36
CA SER A 180 -23.96 -11.15 5.44
C SER A 180 -24.03 -11.99 6.69
N ASP A 181 -24.27 -13.29 6.53
CA ASP A 181 -24.37 -14.24 7.64
C ASP A 181 -22.99 -14.59 8.22
N HIS A 182 -21.92 -14.40 7.44
CA HIS A 182 -20.54 -14.69 7.83
C HIS A 182 -19.56 -13.57 7.41
N PRO A 183 -19.50 -12.44 8.15
CA PRO A 183 -18.73 -11.25 7.78
C PRO A 183 -17.21 -11.46 7.63
N GLY A 184 -16.63 -12.46 8.30
CA GLY A 184 -15.19 -12.78 8.22
C GLY A 184 -14.74 -13.31 6.85
N LEU A 185 -15.67 -13.82 6.04
CA LEU A 185 -15.40 -14.27 4.67
C LEU A 185 -15.18 -13.09 3.71
N ARG A 186 -15.73 -11.89 4.00
CA ARG A 186 -15.48 -10.68 3.20
C ARG A 186 -14.02 -10.21 3.25
N GLU A 187 -13.25 -10.68 4.21
CA GLU A 187 -11.86 -10.27 4.42
C GLU A 187 -10.89 -11.04 3.53
N HIS A 188 -11.32 -12.18 3.00
CA HIS A 188 -10.48 -13.13 2.28
C HIS A 188 -10.97 -13.42 0.86
N TYR A 189 -12.21 -13.04 0.51
CA TYR A 189 -12.84 -13.43 -0.75
C TYR A 189 -13.55 -12.25 -1.43
N PHE A 190 -13.38 -12.15 -2.75
CA PHE A 190 -14.07 -11.19 -3.62
C PHE A 190 -15.08 -11.94 -4.50
N VAL A 191 -16.30 -11.42 -4.60
CA VAL A 191 -17.36 -11.97 -5.47
C VAL A 191 -17.33 -11.22 -6.79
N LEU A 192 -17.14 -11.95 -7.88
CA LEU A 192 -17.27 -11.42 -9.23
C LEU A 192 -18.67 -11.78 -9.75
N THR A 193 -19.47 -10.76 -10.01
CA THR A 193 -20.74 -10.85 -10.75
C THR A 193 -20.48 -10.65 -12.24
N ASP A 194 -21.38 -11.10 -13.12
CA ASP A 194 -21.22 -10.90 -14.57
C ASP A 194 -21.03 -9.41 -14.98
N GLU A 195 -21.55 -8.48 -14.18
CA GLU A 195 -21.48 -7.03 -14.42
C GLU A 195 -20.09 -6.43 -14.10
N ASN A 196 -19.36 -7.00 -13.14
CA ASN A 196 -18.06 -6.47 -12.69
C ASN A 196 -16.88 -7.42 -12.95
N ARG A 197 -17.15 -8.66 -13.41
CA ARG A 197 -16.15 -9.65 -13.80
C ARG A 197 -15.24 -9.14 -14.90
N ASP A 198 -15.81 -8.54 -15.94
CA ASP A 198 -15.01 -8.07 -17.07
C ASP A 198 -14.19 -6.85 -16.68
N ALA A 199 -14.71 -5.93 -15.87
CA ALA A 199 -13.94 -4.80 -15.29
C ALA A 199 -12.79 -5.27 -14.37
N PHE A 200 -13.04 -6.30 -13.55
CA PHE A 200 -12.04 -6.91 -12.67
C PHE A 200 -10.91 -7.62 -13.44
N LEU A 201 -11.25 -8.33 -14.52
CA LEU A 201 -10.29 -9.00 -15.40
C LEU A 201 -9.58 -8.02 -16.36
N ASN A 202 -10.22 -6.89 -16.68
CA ASN A 202 -9.69 -5.83 -17.54
C ASN A 202 -8.91 -4.75 -16.76
N GLY A 203 -8.78 -4.88 -15.44
CA GLY A 203 -7.85 -4.07 -14.65
C GLY A 203 -8.37 -2.71 -14.19
N GLU A 204 -9.67 -2.56 -13.91
CA GLU A 204 -10.15 -1.40 -13.12
C GLU A 204 -9.56 -1.48 -11.70
N LEU A 205 -8.39 -0.85 -11.55
CA LEU A 205 -7.40 -0.90 -10.45
C LEU A 205 -7.94 -0.65 -9.02
N GLU A 206 -9.19 -0.23 -8.85
CA GLU A 206 -9.69 0.25 -7.56
C GLU A 206 -10.02 -0.86 -6.56
N ASN A 207 -10.31 -2.08 -7.01
CA ASN A 207 -10.62 -3.20 -6.12
C ASN A 207 -9.37 -3.94 -5.62
N TRP A 208 -8.25 -3.87 -6.35
CA TRP A 208 -6.95 -4.37 -5.89
C TRP A 208 -6.38 -3.57 -4.72
N GLN A 209 -6.76 -2.30 -4.59
CA GLN A 209 -6.22 -1.37 -3.60
C GLN A 209 -6.62 -1.68 -2.15
N VAL A 210 -7.61 -2.54 -1.95
CA VAL A 210 -8.07 -2.99 -0.64
C VAL A 210 -7.82 -4.48 -0.39
N PHE A 211 -7.28 -5.21 -1.36
CA PHE A 211 -6.98 -6.63 -1.23
C PHE A 211 -5.76 -6.87 -0.34
N LEU A 212 -5.93 -7.64 0.73
CA LEU A 212 -4.82 -8.11 1.56
C LEU A 212 -4.38 -9.49 1.06
N HIS A 213 -3.13 -9.59 0.60
CA HIS A 213 -2.58 -10.88 0.18
C HIS A 213 -2.24 -11.74 1.41
N PRO A 214 -2.39 -13.08 1.37
CA PRO A 214 -2.10 -13.94 2.51
C PRO A 214 -0.71 -13.73 3.14
N SER A 215 0.33 -13.48 2.35
CA SER A 215 1.68 -13.17 2.84
C SER A 215 1.81 -11.86 3.62
N GLN A 216 0.78 -11.01 3.59
CA GLN A 216 0.71 -9.76 4.35
C GLN A 216 -0.07 -9.91 5.67
N THR A 217 -0.73 -11.04 5.91
CA THR A 217 -1.56 -11.29 7.09
C THR A 217 -0.77 -11.16 8.38
N ASP A 218 0.44 -11.75 8.44
CA ASP A 218 1.30 -11.68 9.62
C ASP A 218 1.65 -10.24 10.00
N ALA A 219 1.85 -9.38 8.99
CA ALA A 219 2.12 -7.96 9.20
C ALA A 219 0.89 -7.24 9.80
N VAL A 220 -0.32 -7.60 9.38
CA VAL A 220 -1.57 -7.04 9.92
C VAL A 220 -1.87 -7.54 11.32
N GLU A 221 -1.65 -8.82 11.59
CA GLU A 221 -2.13 -9.48 12.81
C GLU A 221 -1.09 -9.55 13.93
N ILE A 222 0.13 -9.09 13.69
CA ILE A 222 1.21 -9.14 14.68
C ILE A 222 0.77 -8.56 16.04
N LYS A 223 0.86 -9.43 17.06
CA LYS A 223 0.66 -9.08 18.46
C LYS A 223 2.04 -8.85 19.06
N ALA A 224 2.44 -7.59 19.11
CA ALA A 224 3.74 -7.20 19.65
C ALA A 224 3.57 -6.23 20.82
N ASN A 225 4.48 -6.38 21.77
CA ASN A 225 4.60 -5.49 22.90
C ASN A 225 5.48 -4.29 22.52
N GLY A 226 4.86 -3.15 22.18
CA GLY A 226 5.55 -1.92 21.76
C GLY A 226 5.51 -1.67 20.24
N PRO A 227 6.35 -0.77 19.71
CA PRO A 227 6.31 -0.36 18.31
C PRO A 227 6.54 -1.52 17.33
N VAL A 228 5.74 -1.56 16.26
CA VAL A 228 5.90 -2.45 15.11
C VAL A 228 6.30 -1.64 13.89
N PHE A 229 7.24 -2.15 13.11
CA PHE A 229 7.60 -1.57 11.82
C PHE A 229 7.39 -2.58 10.70
N VAL A 230 6.72 -2.15 9.64
CA VAL A 230 6.58 -2.92 8.42
C VAL A 230 7.23 -2.18 7.27
N SER A 231 8.31 -2.77 6.78
CA SER A 231 9.10 -2.29 5.67
C SER A 231 8.75 -3.03 4.38
N GLY A 232 9.21 -2.50 3.26
CA GLY A 232 9.17 -3.20 1.99
C GLY A 232 9.38 -2.24 0.82
N PRO A 233 9.89 -2.70 -0.31
CA PRO A 233 10.06 -1.88 -1.51
C PRO A 233 8.76 -1.22 -2.02
N ALA A 234 8.90 -0.37 -3.03
CA ALA A 234 7.76 0.24 -3.69
C ALA A 234 6.83 -0.83 -4.30
N GLY A 235 5.51 -0.66 -4.13
CA GLY A 235 4.52 -1.54 -4.73
C GLY A 235 4.19 -2.82 -3.94
N THR A 236 4.75 -3.01 -2.73
CA THR A 236 4.49 -4.21 -1.91
C THR A 236 3.22 -4.18 -1.05
N GLY A 237 2.42 -3.12 -1.15
CA GLY A 237 1.14 -3.01 -0.43
C GLY A 237 1.24 -2.51 1.02
N LYS A 238 2.33 -1.84 1.42
CA LYS A 238 2.50 -1.26 2.76
C LYS A 238 1.28 -0.47 3.27
N SER A 239 0.75 0.44 2.46
CA SER A 239 -0.45 1.21 2.82
C SER A 239 -1.69 0.33 2.98
N VAL A 240 -1.82 -0.73 2.18
CA VAL A 240 -2.92 -1.71 2.29
C VAL A 240 -2.84 -2.44 3.63
N VAL A 241 -1.64 -2.90 4.00
CA VAL A 241 -1.37 -3.48 5.32
C VAL A 241 -1.71 -2.49 6.43
N ALA A 242 -1.36 -1.21 6.29
CA ALA A 242 -1.68 -0.19 7.28
C ALA A 242 -3.21 0.01 7.44
N PHE A 243 -3.98 -0.01 6.35
CA PHE A 243 -5.44 0.09 6.41
C PHE A 243 -6.07 -1.12 7.08
N HIS A 244 -5.63 -2.33 6.71
CA HIS A 244 -6.09 -3.56 7.35
C HIS A 244 -5.68 -3.64 8.82
N ARG A 245 -4.51 -3.11 9.18
CA ARG A 245 -4.10 -2.99 10.59
C ARG A 245 -5.03 -2.09 11.38
N VAL A 246 -5.47 -0.95 10.84
CA VAL A 246 -6.48 -0.09 11.49
C VAL A 246 -7.76 -0.89 11.74
N LYS A 247 -8.28 -1.55 10.71
CA LYS A 247 -9.49 -2.38 10.83
C LYS A 247 -9.32 -3.50 11.86
N TRP A 248 -8.21 -4.22 11.83
CA TRP A 248 -7.89 -5.29 12.77
C TRP A 248 -7.85 -4.78 14.21
N LEU A 249 -7.21 -3.63 14.46
CA LEU A 249 -7.12 -3.00 15.79
C LEU A 249 -8.51 -2.64 16.35
N LEU A 250 -9.40 -2.07 15.53
CA LEU A 250 -10.75 -1.67 15.92
C LEU A 250 -11.65 -2.82 16.39
N ARG A 251 -11.27 -4.06 16.04
CA ARG A 251 -11.98 -5.31 16.37
C ARG A 251 -11.33 -6.10 17.50
N GLN A 252 -10.17 -5.69 17.99
CA GLN A 252 -9.54 -6.35 19.12
C GLN A 252 -10.32 -6.07 20.40
N LYS A 253 -10.34 -7.07 21.31
CA LYS A 253 -10.88 -6.89 22.65
C LYS A 253 -10.11 -5.77 23.39
N GLY A 254 -10.83 -4.86 24.05
CA GLY A 254 -10.24 -3.72 24.74
C GLY A 254 -9.98 -2.49 23.86
N PHE A 255 -10.48 -2.49 22.62
CA PHE A 255 -10.48 -1.35 21.70
C PHE A 255 -11.89 -0.81 21.40
N GLU A 256 -12.92 -1.31 22.06
CA GLU A 256 -14.34 -0.96 21.81
C GLU A 256 -14.57 0.55 21.89
N ASP A 257 -14.04 1.20 22.94
CA ASP A 257 -14.16 2.65 23.16
C ASP A 257 -12.93 3.46 22.72
N LYS A 258 -11.95 2.80 22.10
CA LYS A 258 -10.68 3.43 21.70
C LYS A 258 -10.74 3.93 20.27
N ARG A 259 -10.08 5.07 20.03
CA ARG A 259 -9.87 5.61 18.69
C ARG A 259 -8.52 5.20 18.13
N VAL A 260 -8.44 5.11 16.80
CA VAL A 260 -7.19 4.90 16.07
C VAL A 260 -6.85 6.16 15.28
N LEU A 261 -5.63 6.65 15.43
CA LEU A 261 -5.08 7.72 14.57
C LEU A 261 -4.38 7.06 13.38
N PHE A 262 -4.86 7.32 12.16
CA PHE A 262 -4.10 7.05 10.94
C PHE A 262 -3.50 8.36 10.44
N THR A 263 -2.17 8.40 10.31
CA THR A 263 -1.47 9.60 9.85
C THR A 263 -0.44 9.31 8.78
N THR A 264 -0.26 10.28 7.87
CA THR A 264 0.70 10.21 6.76
C THR A 264 1.30 11.59 6.49
N TYR A 265 2.26 11.68 5.58
CA TYR A 265 2.96 12.92 5.27
C TYR A 265 2.13 13.89 4.40
N THR A 266 1.41 13.39 3.38
CA THR A 266 0.76 14.26 2.38
C THR A 266 -0.77 14.28 2.49
N LYS A 267 -1.39 15.41 2.12
CA LYS A 267 -2.87 15.55 2.11
C LYS A 267 -3.52 14.61 1.11
N THR A 268 -2.88 14.36 -0.04
CA THR A 268 -3.36 13.43 -1.06
C THR A 268 -3.45 12.01 -0.51
N LEU A 269 -2.40 11.55 0.18
CA LEU A 269 -2.40 10.23 0.82
C LEU A 269 -3.43 10.13 1.95
N ALA A 270 -3.63 11.19 2.74
CA ALA A 270 -4.65 11.18 3.79
C ALA A 270 -6.08 11.07 3.23
N LYS A 271 -6.38 11.79 2.13
CA LYS A 271 -7.68 11.67 1.43
C LYS A 271 -7.88 10.26 0.85
N TYR A 272 -6.84 9.72 0.23
CA TYR A 272 -6.85 8.36 -0.31
C TYR A 272 -7.05 7.31 0.79
N ALA A 273 -6.33 7.41 1.91
CA ALA A 273 -6.47 6.54 3.06
C ALA A 273 -7.89 6.56 3.62
N LEU A 274 -8.52 7.74 3.72
CA LEU A 274 -9.91 7.87 4.17
C LEU A 274 -10.88 7.15 3.22
N ALA A 275 -10.70 7.30 1.90
CA ALA A 275 -11.52 6.62 0.91
C ALA A 275 -11.37 5.09 1.00
N MET A 276 -10.15 4.58 1.14
CA MET A 276 -9.90 3.14 1.26
C MET A 276 -10.42 2.56 2.57
N LEU A 277 -10.22 3.26 3.69
CA LEU A 277 -10.78 2.86 4.98
C LEU A 277 -12.31 2.88 4.97
N GLY A 278 -12.93 3.81 4.25
CA GLY A 278 -14.38 3.84 4.04
C GLY A 278 -14.93 2.67 3.23
N LYS A 279 -14.10 2.04 2.36
CA LYS A 279 -14.44 0.78 1.68
C LYS A 279 -14.23 -0.45 2.59
N LEU A 280 -13.29 -0.38 3.53
CA LEU A 280 -12.88 -1.51 4.38
C LEU A 280 -13.62 -1.63 5.71
N CYS A 281 -14.02 -0.50 6.30
CA CYS A 281 -14.61 -0.41 7.64
C CYS A 281 -16.12 -0.13 7.56
N THR A 282 -16.87 -0.59 8.55
CA THR A 282 -18.25 -0.16 8.80
C THR A 282 -18.29 1.32 9.20
N LYS A 283 -19.47 1.95 9.15
CA LYS A 283 -19.63 3.37 9.53
C LYS A 283 -19.26 3.59 11.01
N GLU A 284 -19.60 2.64 11.87
CA GLU A 284 -19.34 2.64 13.30
C GLU A 284 -17.84 2.49 13.59
N GLU A 285 -17.15 1.61 12.87
CA GLU A 285 -15.69 1.49 12.93
C GLU A 285 -15.00 2.76 12.45
N LEU A 286 -15.42 3.29 11.29
CA LEU A 286 -14.80 4.48 10.69
C LEU A 286 -14.98 5.73 11.57
N ALA A 287 -16.07 5.85 12.32
CA ALA A 287 -16.30 6.95 13.27
C ALA A 287 -15.28 6.99 14.43
N ARG A 288 -14.60 5.87 14.69
CA ARG A 288 -13.51 5.75 15.68
C ARG A 288 -12.11 5.94 15.06
N VAL A 289 -12.01 6.24 13.76
CA VAL A 289 -10.75 6.48 13.07
C VAL A 289 -10.59 7.95 12.75
N ASP A 290 -9.52 8.56 13.25
CA ASP A 290 -9.11 9.91 12.85
C ASP A 290 -8.04 9.78 11.74
N VAL A 291 -8.40 10.12 10.49
CA VAL A 291 -7.49 10.10 9.32
C VAL A 291 -7.05 11.52 8.98
N MET A 292 -5.75 11.83 9.05
CA MET A 292 -5.23 13.15 8.68
C MET A 292 -3.73 13.14 8.35
N THR A 293 -3.19 14.29 7.91
CA THR A 293 -1.73 14.43 7.81
C THR A 293 -1.12 14.63 9.19
N PHE A 294 0.17 14.31 9.34
CA PHE A 294 0.87 14.52 10.60
C PHE A 294 0.85 16.00 11.02
N ASP A 295 1.04 16.91 10.06
CA ASP A 295 0.95 18.35 10.29
C ASP A 295 -0.46 18.80 10.75
N ALA A 296 -1.52 18.19 10.20
CA ALA A 296 -2.89 18.49 10.61
C ALA A 296 -3.18 17.93 12.01
N PHE A 297 -2.64 16.75 12.33
CA PHE A 297 -2.69 16.18 13.67
C PHE A 297 -1.98 17.09 14.68
N LEU A 298 -0.76 17.53 14.39
CA LEU A 298 -0.03 18.49 15.22
C LEU A 298 -0.84 19.76 15.42
N THR A 299 -1.37 20.35 14.34
CA THR A 299 -2.19 21.57 14.44
C THR A 299 -3.39 21.36 15.36
N LYS A 300 -4.10 20.23 15.26
CA LYS A 300 -5.24 19.92 16.12
C LYS A 300 -4.86 19.69 17.58
N ALA A 301 -3.78 18.94 17.83
CA ALA A 301 -3.24 18.71 19.17
C ALA A 301 -2.80 20.05 19.81
N TRP A 302 -2.16 20.90 19.01
CA TRP A 302 -1.58 22.18 19.42
C TRP A 302 -2.62 23.29 19.67
N THR A 303 -3.68 23.36 18.85
CA THR A 303 -4.71 24.41 18.95
C THR A 303 -5.52 24.32 20.25
N ARG A 304 -5.61 23.14 20.87
CA ARG A 304 -6.32 22.96 22.15
C ARG A 304 -5.54 23.43 23.37
N ASN A 305 -4.21 23.39 23.34
CA ASN A 305 -3.34 23.70 24.49
C ASN A 305 -3.21 25.20 24.80
N GLY A 306 -4.00 26.09 24.18
CA GLY A 306 -3.92 27.56 24.37
C GLY A 306 -2.55 28.20 24.04
N ALA A 307 -1.57 27.40 23.62
CA ALA A 307 -0.22 27.80 23.31
C ALA A 307 -0.10 27.90 21.79
N LEU A 308 -0.32 29.09 21.21
CA LEU A 308 -0.11 29.44 19.80
C LEU A 308 -1.17 29.01 18.77
N LYS A 309 -2.01 29.98 18.39
CA LYS A 309 -2.55 30.10 17.02
C LYS A 309 -1.47 30.77 16.17
N THR A 310 -0.69 30.00 15.41
CA THR A 310 0.07 30.54 14.29
C THR A 310 0.21 29.48 13.20
N ALA A 311 0.08 29.90 11.94
CA ALA A 311 0.22 29.06 10.77
C ALA A 311 1.52 28.27 10.84
N LEU A 312 1.45 26.93 10.75
CA LEU A 312 2.52 26.17 10.13
C LEU A 312 2.74 26.85 8.77
N THR A 313 3.79 27.64 8.64
CA THR A 313 4.06 28.32 7.38
C THR A 313 4.19 27.23 6.34
N ARG A 314 3.31 27.27 5.32
CA ARG A 314 3.57 26.60 4.04
C ARG A 314 5.02 26.89 3.71
N ARG A 315 5.76 25.89 3.20
CA ARG A 315 7.07 26.12 2.57
C ARG A 315 6.86 27.24 1.55
N ASP A 316 7.21 28.45 1.94
CA ASP A 316 7.39 29.55 1.03
C ASP A 316 8.70 29.24 0.34
N GLU A 317 8.71 29.12 -0.98
CA GLU A 317 9.94 28.87 -1.73
C GLU A 317 10.96 30.00 -1.51
N SER A 318 10.51 31.20 -1.13
CA SER A 318 11.36 32.33 -0.73
C SER A 318 11.80 32.28 0.75
N ASN A 319 11.18 31.42 1.57
CA ASN A 319 11.51 31.20 2.97
C ASN A 319 11.30 29.72 3.40
N PRO A 320 12.11 28.78 2.88
CA PRO A 320 11.90 27.34 3.02
C PRO A 320 11.97 26.84 4.48
N TYR A 321 12.54 27.63 5.37
CA TYR A 321 12.69 27.34 6.81
C TYR A 321 11.78 28.21 7.69
N GLY A 322 10.94 29.07 7.10
CA GLY A 322 10.05 29.97 7.82
C GLY A 322 10.78 30.96 8.73
N LEU A 323 12.03 31.32 8.41
CA LEU A 323 12.85 32.24 9.18
C LEU A 323 12.23 33.65 9.16
N PRO A 324 11.89 34.25 10.32
CA PRO A 324 11.43 35.63 10.38
C PRO A 324 12.47 36.62 9.81
N SER A 325 12.04 37.79 9.33
CA SER A 325 12.95 38.88 8.91
C SER A 325 13.98 39.23 9.98
N ALA A 326 13.62 39.12 11.26
CA ALA A 326 14.54 39.28 12.38
C ALA A 326 15.77 38.35 12.36
N ILE A 327 15.69 37.17 11.74
CA ILE A 327 16.87 36.30 11.54
C ILE A 327 17.75 36.87 10.43
N ARG A 328 17.15 37.39 9.36
CA ARG A 328 17.88 38.08 8.28
C ARG A 328 18.66 39.26 8.85
N ASP A 329 18.01 40.06 9.68
CA ASP A 329 18.57 41.28 10.27
C ASP A 329 19.61 40.95 11.36
N ALA A 330 19.37 39.92 12.19
CA ALA A 330 20.35 39.46 13.19
C ALA A 330 21.59 38.85 12.53
N LEU A 331 21.42 38.06 11.46
CA LEU A 331 22.54 37.55 10.67
C LEU A 331 23.30 38.72 10.02
N GLU A 332 22.64 39.66 9.37
CA GLU A 332 23.28 40.86 8.79
C GLU A 332 24.05 41.68 9.84
N ALA A 333 23.49 41.89 11.03
CA ALA A 333 24.16 42.59 12.14
C ALA A 333 25.40 41.84 12.66
N LEU A 334 25.34 40.51 12.75
CA LEU A 334 26.46 39.65 13.14
C LEU A 334 27.55 39.54 12.06
N PHE A 335 27.21 39.80 10.79
CA PHE A 335 28.11 39.73 9.62
C PHE A 335 28.64 41.08 9.12
N SER A 336 28.49 42.15 9.90
CA SER A 336 29.10 43.45 9.60
C SER A 336 30.65 43.39 9.52
N PRO A 337 31.33 44.31 8.80
CA PRO A 337 32.56 44.08 8.01
C PRO A 337 33.87 43.70 8.74
N ARG A 338 33.86 43.44 10.05
CA ARG A 338 35.09 43.21 10.84
C ARG A 338 35.48 41.74 11.02
N ARG A 339 34.88 40.78 10.31
CA ARG A 339 35.25 39.35 10.40
C ARG A 339 35.26 38.65 9.05
N GLN A 340 36.42 38.72 8.40
CA GLN A 340 36.78 38.29 7.04
C GLN A 340 36.71 36.77 6.75
N TYR A 341 35.93 35.99 7.52
CA TYR A 341 35.90 34.51 7.42
C TYR A 341 34.51 33.91 7.20
N VAL A 342 33.51 34.72 6.90
CA VAL A 342 32.15 34.27 6.53
C VAL A 342 31.77 34.75 5.13
N HIS A 343 32.76 34.88 4.26
CA HIS A 343 32.51 34.95 2.83
C HIS A 343 32.15 33.52 2.36
N ASP A 344 31.03 33.42 1.62
CA ASP A 344 30.54 32.26 0.85
C ASP A 344 29.59 31.24 1.52
N ARG A 345 29.10 31.47 2.74
CA ARG A 345 27.99 30.65 3.29
C ARG A 345 26.67 31.42 3.28
N ASP A 346 25.85 31.11 2.27
CA ASP A 346 24.52 31.69 2.07
C ASP A 346 23.62 31.53 3.30
N ARG A 347 22.69 32.48 3.50
CA ARG A 347 21.65 32.44 4.56
C ARG A 347 20.93 31.08 4.66
N ALA A 348 20.80 30.39 3.53
CA ALA A 348 20.24 29.05 3.42
C ALA A 348 21.05 27.97 4.17
N PHE A 349 22.38 28.12 4.28
CA PHE A 349 23.22 27.23 5.08
C PHE A 349 22.92 27.36 6.58
N ILE A 350 22.86 28.58 7.09
CA ILE A 350 22.63 28.83 8.52
C ILE A 350 21.25 28.35 8.94
N ALA A 351 20.25 28.57 8.08
CA ALA A 351 18.90 28.05 8.26
C ALA A 351 18.88 26.52 8.38
N ARG A 352 19.58 25.83 7.45
CA ARG A 352 19.75 24.37 7.45
C ARG A 352 20.47 23.86 8.69
N GLU A 353 21.58 24.48 9.06
CA GLU A 353 22.34 24.07 10.24
C GLU A 353 21.50 24.19 11.52
N TRP A 354 20.71 25.27 11.64
CA TRP A 354 19.82 25.42 12.78
C TRP A 354 18.67 24.41 12.78
N VAL A 355 17.97 24.26 11.66
CA VAL A 355 16.77 23.41 11.60
C VAL A 355 17.14 21.92 11.54
N ASP A 356 17.96 21.53 10.56
CA ASP A 356 18.21 20.13 10.20
C ASP A 356 19.28 19.47 11.09
N VAL A 357 20.14 20.26 11.76
CA VAL A 357 21.15 19.73 12.71
C VAL A 357 20.73 20.00 14.16
N ILE A 358 20.52 21.26 14.55
CA ILE A 358 20.31 21.61 15.97
C ILE A 358 18.91 21.25 16.44
N LEU A 359 17.87 21.77 15.80
CA LEU A 359 16.48 21.51 16.21
C LEU A 359 16.10 20.04 15.96
N GLU A 360 16.49 19.48 14.81
CA GLU A 360 16.15 18.10 14.46
C GLU A 360 16.74 17.08 15.45
N ASN A 361 17.89 17.37 16.07
CA ASN A 361 18.51 16.51 17.09
C ASN A 361 18.24 16.99 18.54
N ASP A 362 17.35 17.97 18.74
CA ASP A 362 17.03 18.60 20.03
C ASP A 362 18.29 19.02 20.84
N ILE A 363 19.24 19.66 20.16
CA ILE A 363 20.51 20.06 20.77
C ILE A 363 20.30 21.32 21.62
N ARG A 364 20.52 21.19 22.93
CA ARG A 364 20.34 22.28 23.91
C ARG A 364 21.63 22.85 24.49
N THR A 365 22.79 22.26 24.17
CA THR A 365 24.09 22.70 24.70
C THR A 365 25.16 22.78 23.61
N GLU A 366 26.14 23.65 23.82
CA GLU A 366 27.30 23.80 22.93
C GLU A 366 28.11 22.50 22.83
N ALA A 367 28.29 21.83 23.96
CA ALA A 367 29.03 20.57 24.04
C ALA A 367 28.36 19.48 23.18
N ALA A 368 27.03 19.41 23.18
CA ALA A 368 26.27 18.50 22.31
C ALA A 368 26.38 18.90 20.83
N TYR A 369 26.30 20.20 20.51
CA TYR A 369 26.47 20.68 19.13
C TYR A 369 27.87 20.38 18.57
N LYS A 370 28.92 20.43 19.39
CA LYS A 370 30.28 20.04 18.96
C LYS A 370 30.41 18.55 18.66
N LYS A 371 29.60 17.70 19.28
CA LYS A 371 29.67 16.23 19.14
C LYS A 371 28.70 15.67 18.10
N VAL A 372 27.63 16.40 17.76
CA VAL A 372 26.64 15.89 16.81
C VAL A 372 27.27 15.61 15.45
N GLN A 373 26.86 14.49 14.87
CA GLN A 373 27.17 14.19 13.48
C GLN A 373 26.36 15.10 12.57
N ARG A 374 27.01 15.59 11.51
CA ARG A 374 26.41 16.48 10.51
C ARG A 374 26.37 15.73 9.18
N PRO A 375 25.35 15.95 8.34
CA PRO A 375 25.36 15.45 6.96
C PRO A 375 26.65 15.89 6.27
N ARG A 376 27.35 15.00 5.56
CA ARG A 376 28.66 15.33 4.95
C ARG A 376 28.49 16.40 3.87
N ALA A 377 27.37 16.35 3.16
CA ALA A 377 26.90 17.38 2.23
C ALA A 377 26.86 18.82 2.79
N TYR A 378 26.91 19.01 4.11
CA TYR A 378 26.91 20.35 4.74
C TYR A 378 28.33 20.91 4.93
N GLY A 379 29.34 20.21 4.41
CA GLY A 379 30.75 20.56 4.47
C GLY A 379 31.30 20.53 5.90
N PHE A 380 32.62 20.58 6.04
CA PHE A 380 33.26 20.57 7.35
C PHE A 380 32.98 21.86 8.16
N LEU A 381 32.84 21.70 9.48
CA LEU A 381 32.81 22.80 10.46
C LEU A 381 33.74 22.46 11.63
N SER A 382 34.78 23.28 11.81
CA SER A 382 35.69 23.16 12.96
C SER A 382 34.97 23.41 14.28
N ALA A 383 35.53 22.88 15.38
CA ALA A 383 34.97 23.10 16.72
C ALA A 383 34.85 24.60 17.08
N GLN A 384 35.82 25.41 16.63
CA GLN A 384 35.81 26.87 16.80
C GLN A 384 34.66 27.52 16.03
N MET A 385 34.40 27.08 14.79
CA MET A 385 33.30 27.58 13.99
C MET A 385 31.94 27.18 14.59
N ARG A 386 31.82 25.94 15.11
CA ARG A 386 30.63 25.50 15.83
C ARG A 386 30.37 26.35 17.08
N SER A 387 31.39 26.74 17.83
CA SER A 387 31.22 27.68 18.96
C SER A 387 30.67 29.04 18.51
N ARG A 388 31.15 29.57 17.39
CA ARG A 388 30.65 30.83 16.83
C ARG A 388 29.17 30.71 16.43
N PHE A 389 28.80 29.64 15.73
CA PHE A 389 27.41 29.37 15.38
C PHE A 389 26.53 29.17 16.62
N TRP A 390 27.02 28.47 17.65
CA TRP A 390 26.28 28.26 18.89
C TRP A 390 25.93 29.57 19.61
N ALA A 391 26.85 30.54 19.64
CA ALA A 391 26.58 31.86 20.21
C ALA A 391 25.39 32.54 19.50
N ILE A 392 25.32 32.43 18.17
CA ILE A 392 24.20 32.96 17.36
C ILE A 392 22.89 32.23 17.71
N PHE A 393 22.91 30.90 17.72
CA PHE A 393 21.71 30.10 17.95
C PHE A 393 21.19 30.19 19.38
N SER A 394 22.07 30.33 20.38
CA SER A 394 21.69 30.50 21.79
C SER A 394 21.05 31.86 22.06
N GLU A 395 21.62 32.93 21.52
CA GLU A 395 21.00 34.27 21.57
C GLU A 395 19.61 34.26 20.90
N TRP A 396 19.49 33.57 19.78
CA TRP A 396 18.21 33.42 19.09
C TRP A 396 17.18 32.60 19.88
N ASN A 397 17.57 31.46 20.45
CA ASN A 397 16.68 30.64 21.28
C ASN A 397 16.18 31.42 22.50
N ALA A 398 17.04 32.26 23.10
CA ALA A 398 16.65 33.18 24.17
C ALA A 398 15.64 34.24 23.69
N LYS A 399 15.87 34.85 22.52
CA LYS A 399 14.92 35.79 21.89
C LYS A 399 13.58 35.11 21.58
N LEU A 400 13.58 33.88 21.03
CA LEU A 400 12.37 33.09 20.76
C LEU A 400 11.58 32.72 22.02
N ALA A 401 12.26 32.55 23.15
CA ALA A 401 11.61 32.34 24.44
C ALA A 401 10.88 33.61 24.91
N GLY A 402 11.40 34.80 24.58
CA GLY A 402 10.80 36.10 24.90
C GLY A 402 9.71 36.58 23.92
N PHE A 403 9.67 36.07 22.69
CA PHE A 403 8.57 36.37 21.76
C PHE A 403 7.27 35.71 22.22
N SER A 404 6.21 36.51 22.39
CA SER A 404 4.87 36.04 22.72
C SER A 404 4.39 34.94 21.76
N ARG A 405 3.54 34.05 22.31
CA ARG A 405 2.86 32.86 21.73
C ARG A 405 2.09 33.08 20.40
N ARG A 406 2.46 34.00 19.51
CA ARG A 406 1.77 34.31 18.24
C ARG A 406 2.73 34.52 17.05
N GLN A 407 4.03 34.26 17.19
CA GLN A 407 4.99 34.43 16.09
C GLN A 407 5.56 33.10 15.57
N HIS A 408 5.90 33.09 14.28
CA HIS A 408 6.34 31.96 13.46
C HIS A 408 7.50 31.17 14.10
N ARG A 409 7.24 29.94 14.58
CA ARG A 409 8.27 28.98 14.98
C ARG A 409 8.37 27.88 13.93
N PRO A 410 9.57 27.34 13.63
CA PRO A 410 9.71 26.15 12.80
C PRO A 410 8.95 24.97 13.42
N LYS A 411 8.34 24.12 12.57
CA LYS A 411 7.64 22.89 12.97
C LYS A 411 8.45 22.04 13.96
N VAL A 412 9.74 21.91 13.72
CA VAL A 412 10.68 21.10 14.52
C VAL A 412 10.80 21.62 15.96
N ALA A 413 10.90 22.94 16.14
CA ALA A 413 10.93 23.55 17.47
C ALA A 413 9.61 23.33 18.23
N ALA A 414 8.49 23.34 17.49
CA ALA A 414 7.19 23.02 18.04
C ALA A 414 7.17 21.56 18.55
N LEU A 415 7.57 20.61 17.71
CA LEU A 415 7.64 19.19 18.06
C LEU A 415 8.48 18.92 19.30
N ASN A 416 9.67 19.53 19.43
CA ASN A 416 10.50 19.36 20.61
C ASN A 416 9.80 19.87 21.88
N ALA A 417 9.13 21.03 21.82
CA ALA A 417 8.39 21.56 22.96
C ALA A 417 7.19 20.69 23.37
N LEU A 418 6.44 20.13 22.41
CA LEU A 418 5.37 19.17 22.72
C LEU A 418 5.92 17.87 23.31
N THR A 419 7.03 17.38 22.76
CA THR A 419 7.70 16.18 23.25
C THR A 419 8.07 16.36 24.72
N GLU A 420 8.68 17.50 25.06
CA GLU A 420 9.00 17.88 26.44
C GLU A 420 7.76 17.98 27.33
N ALA A 421 6.67 18.60 26.86
CA ALA A 421 5.42 18.67 27.61
C ALA A 421 4.80 17.28 27.88
N LEU A 422 4.90 16.35 26.93
CA LEU A 422 4.42 14.97 27.09
C LEU A 422 5.30 14.14 28.04
N THR A 423 6.61 14.40 28.08
CA THR A 423 7.55 13.66 28.93
C THR A 423 7.75 14.27 30.32
N ALA A 424 7.37 15.55 30.52
CA ALA A 424 7.49 16.24 31.80
C ALA A 424 6.78 15.46 32.93
N PRO A 425 7.37 15.41 34.14
CA PRO A 425 6.76 14.80 35.32
C PRO A 425 5.56 15.63 35.82
N GLY A 426 4.59 14.94 36.43
CA GLY A 426 3.38 15.56 36.98
C GLY A 426 2.14 15.45 36.07
N PRO A 427 0.94 15.70 36.64
CA PRO A 427 -0.30 15.72 35.88
C PRO A 427 -0.36 16.97 35.01
N ASN A 428 -0.72 16.78 33.74
CA ASN A 428 -1.00 17.85 32.80
C ASN A 428 -2.24 17.42 32.02
N GLU A 429 -3.29 18.24 32.04
CA GLU A 429 -4.57 17.94 31.37
C GLU A 429 -4.39 17.66 29.87
N ASP A 430 -3.49 18.39 29.21
CA ASP A 430 -3.17 18.20 27.79
C ASP A 430 -2.47 16.86 27.54
N LYS A 431 -1.59 16.46 28.47
CA LYS A 431 -0.92 15.15 28.44
C LYS A 431 -1.93 14.02 28.66
N ALA A 432 -2.84 14.16 29.62
CA ALA A 432 -3.91 13.19 29.86
C ALA A 432 -4.83 13.06 28.65
N PHE A 433 -5.19 14.18 28.01
CA PHE A 433 -6.02 14.19 26.81
C PHE A 433 -5.32 13.49 25.63
N LEU A 434 -4.08 13.87 25.29
CA LEU A 434 -3.38 13.30 24.14
C LEU A 434 -3.05 11.82 24.32
N LEU A 435 -2.65 11.41 25.52
CA LEU A 435 -2.35 10.00 25.83
C LEU A 435 -3.61 9.15 25.94
N GLY A 436 -4.74 9.72 26.40
CA GLY A 436 -6.02 9.00 26.56
C GLY A 436 -6.91 8.99 25.31
N ARG A 437 -6.64 9.86 24.32
CA ARG A 437 -7.50 10.01 23.14
C ARG A 437 -7.44 8.81 22.19
N TYR A 438 -6.26 8.22 22.01
CA TYR A 438 -6.04 7.15 21.03
C TYR A 438 -5.58 5.88 21.73
N GLY A 439 -6.09 4.74 21.27
CA GLY A 439 -5.57 3.42 21.63
C GLY A 439 -4.42 2.96 20.74
N ALA A 440 -4.32 3.49 19.52
CA ALA A 440 -3.25 3.19 18.59
C ALA A 440 -2.99 4.34 17.62
N VAL A 441 -1.74 4.41 17.17
CA VAL A 441 -1.26 5.33 16.12
C VAL A 441 -0.64 4.50 15.01
N VAL A 442 -1.25 4.59 13.82
CA VAL A 442 -0.76 3.98 12.57
C VAL A 442 -0.18 5.08 11.70
N VAL A 443 1.10 4.97 11.35
CA VAL A 443 1.82 5.97 10.56
C VAL A 443 2.28 5.36 9.24
N ASP A 444 1.86 5.95 8.13
CA ASP A 444 2.29 5.56 6.77
C ASP A 444 3.30 6.55 6.18
N GLU A 445 4.18 6.04 5.32
CA GLU A 445 5.32 6.74 4.70
C GLU A 445 6.29 7.34 5.72
N VAL A 446 6.65 6.56 6.75
CA VAL A 446 7.53 7.04 7.84
C VAL A 446 8.91 7.50 7.36
N GLN A 447 9.40 7.04 6.22
CA GLN A 447 10.68 7.51 5.65
C GLN A 447 10.71 9.01 5.35
N ASP A 448 9.55 9.69 5.30
CA ASP A 448 9.46 11.15 5.12
C ASP A 448 9.55 11.93 6.44
N PHE A 449 9.62 11.24 7.58
CA PHE A 449 9.67 11.83 8.91
C PHE A 449 11.13 12.06 9.34
N GLY A 450 11.35 13.14 10.08
CA GLY A 450 12.61 13.46 10.73
C GLY A 450 12.68 12.90 12.16
N ALA A 451 13.82 13.12 12.81
CA ALA A 451 14.05 12.68 14.17
C ALA A 451 13.11 13.36 15.18
N SER A 452 12.73 14.62 14.94
CA SER A 452 11.78 15.34 15.79
C SER A 452 10.38 14.73 15.75
N GLU A 453 9.90 14.31 14.57
CA GLU A 453 8.64 13.61 14.45
C GLU A 453 8.68 12.22 15.14
N TYR A 454 9.79 11.47 14.99
CA TYR A 454 9.95 10.19 15.67
C TYR A 454 10.00 10.32 17.19
N ARG A 455 10.76 11.28 17.74
CA ARG A 455 10.79 11.53 19.19
C ARG A 455 9.41 11.88 19.73
N PHE A 456 8.66 12.69 19.00
CA PHE A 456 7.29 13.03 19.38
C PHE A 456 6.39 11.79 19.36
N LEU A 457 6.45 10.96 18.32
CA LEU A 457 5.68 9.70 18.25
C LEU A 457 6.02 8.76 19.41
N ALA A 458 7.30 8.61 19.73
CA ALA A 458 7.77 7.82 20.86
C ALA A 458 7.24 8.37 22.19
N ALA A 459 7.22 9.70 22.37
CA ALA A 459 6.64 10.33 23.55
C ALA A 459 5.12 10.14 23.64
N LEU A 460 4.40 10.18 22.52
CA LEU A 460 2.95 9.98 22.47
C LEU A 460 2.55 8.53 22.78
N THR A 461 3.29 7.56 22.27
CA THR A 461 2.94 6.12 22.33
C THR A 461 3.63 5.37 23.46
N GLY A 462 4.74 5.90 23.99
CA GLY A 462 5.57 5.22 24.98
C GLY A 462 6.40 4.09 24.38
N ASN A 463 7.37 3.61 25.18
CA ASN A 463 8.33 2.57 24.79
C ASN A 463 8.22 1.28 25.60
N THR A 464 7.26 1.18 26.51
CA THR A 464 7.09 0.05 27.44
C THR A 464 5.62 -0.30 27.68
N ILE A 465 5.36 -1.58 27.96
CA ILE A 465 4.03 -2.22 28.07
C ILE A 465 3.23 -1.73 29.29
N ASP A 466 3.90 -1.28 30.36
CA ASP A 466 3.24 -0.99 31.65
C ASP A 466 2.55 0.38 31.71
N HIS A 467 2.23 0.98 30.57
CA HIS A 467 1.65 2.31 30.49
C HIS A 467 0.34 2.30 29.68
N PRO A 468 -0.71 3.04 30.07
CA PRO A 468 -1.98 3.21 29.33
C PRO A 468 -1.86 3.93 27.97
N ARG A 469 -0.69 3.88 27.30
CA ARG A 469 -0.38 4.67 26.11
C ARG A 469 -0.75 3.93 24.80
N PRO A 470 -0.98 4.67 23.70
CA PRO A 470 -1.35 4.07 22.42
C PRO A 470 -0.24 3.19 21.84
N THR A 471 -0.62 2.08 21.19
CA THR A 471 0.34 1.25 20.42
C THR A 471 0.80 1.98 19.15
N LEU A 472 2.07 1.85 18.78
CA LEU A 472 2.65 2.45 17.56
C LEU A 472 2.82 1.39 16.45
N TYR A 473 2.31 1.67 15.26
CA TYR A 473 2.50 0.85 14.06
C TYR A 473 3.00 1.73 12.92
N LEU A 474 4.15 1.39 12.35
CA LEU A 474 4.88 2.19 11.38
C LEU A 474 4.97 1.44 10.05
N THR A 475 4.69 2.10 8.93
CA THR A 475 4.94 1.58 7.58
C THR A 475 5.84 2.50 6.78
N GLY A 476 6.82 1.94 6.06
CA GLY A 476 7.73 2.75 5.24
C GLY A 476 8.71 1.97 4.39
N ASP A 477 9.53 2.72 3.65
CA ASP A 477 10.50 2.20 2.68
C ASP A 477 11.77 3.05 2.73
N GLY A 478 12.87 2.51 3.25
CA GLY A 478 14.13 3.24 3.37
C GLY A 478 14.74 3.61 2.01
N HIS A 479 14.52 2.81 0.97
CA HIS A 479 14.94 3.13 -0.39
C HIS A 479 14.23 4.37 -0.99
N GLN A 480 13.06 4.77 -0.47
CA GLN A 480 12.29 5.94 -0.96
C GLN A 480 12.48 7.22 -0.12
N ARG A 481 13.59 7.32 0.62
CA ARG A 481 13.90 8.45 1.49
C ARG A 481 14.42 9.67 0.68
N ILE A 482 13.52 10.44 0.09
CA ILE A 482 13.89 11.54 -0.83
C ILE A 482 13.94 12.96 -0.20
N TYR A 483 13.55 13.15 1.06
CA TYR A 483 13.47 14.49 1.69
C TYR A 483 14.67 14.88 2.58
N GLY A 484 15.78 14.14 2.55
CA GLY A 484 17.05 14.52 3.19
C GLY A 484 17.06 14.64 4.72
N ARG A 485 15.92 14.42 5.39
CA ARG A 485 15.82 14.41 6.86
C ARG A 485 16.26 13.06 7.39
N ILE A 486 17.37 13.03 8.11
CA ILE A 486 17.98 11.82 8.65
C ILE A 486 17.61 11.65 10.13
N GLY A 487 16.50 10.97 10.40
CA GLY A 487 16.20 10.34 11.68
C GLY A 487 16.35 8.82 11.60
N SER A 488 16.80 8.21 12.70
CA SER A 488 16.73 6.75 12.90
C SER A 488 15.84 6.44 14.10
N PHE A 489 15.17 5.29 14.05
CA PHE A 489 14.29 4.86 15.14
C PHE A 489 15.05 4.71 16.47
N SER A 490 16.24 4.09 16.43
CA SER A 490 17.07 3.85 17.62
C SER A 490 17.48 5.15 18.32
N GLN A 491 17.88 6.19 17.57
CA GLN A 491 18.21 7.50 18.14
C GLN A 491 17.00 8.21 18.76
N CYS A 492 15.78 7.85 18.34
CA CYS A 492 14.53 8.47 18.81
C CYS A 492 13.80 7.60 19.82
N ASN A 493 14.49 6.61 20.40
CA ASN A 493 13.96 5.62 21.35
C ASN A 493 12.81 4.76 20.81
N ILE A 494 12.61 4.66 19.49
CA ILE A 494 11.68 3.71 18.90
C ILE A 494 12.42 2.39 18.73
N ASN A 495 12.15 1.41 19.59
CA ASN A 495 12.71 0.08 19.48
C ASN A 495 11.73 -0.83 18.72
N VAL A 496 12.16 -1.35 17.56
CA VAL A 496 11.41 -2.30 16.72
C VAL A 496 12.14 -3.64 16.56
N THR A 497 13.18 -3.91 17.37
CA THR A 497 13.93 -5.17 17.33
C THR A 497 12.97 -6.35 17.54
N ASN A 498 13.10 -7.37 16.69
CA ASN A 498 12.21 -8.55 16.58
C ASN A 498 10.74 -8.23 16.26
N ARG A 499 10.43 -7.00 15.86
CA ARG A 499 9.08 -6.48 15.53
C ARG A 499 9.10 -5.69 14.21
N SER A 500 10.12 -5.95 13.38
CA SER A 500 10.27 -5.45 12.02
C SER A 500 9.91 -6.58 11.05
N LEU A 501 8.95 -6.34 10.15
CA LEU A 501 8.59 -7.28 9.08
C LEU A 501 8.86 -6.64 7.72
N THR A 502 9.37 -7.42 6.76
CA THR A 502 9.63 -6.94 5.40
C THR A 502 8.69 -7.60 4.41
N LEU A 503 7.88 -6.79 3.72
CA LEU A 503 7.05 -7.23 2.60
C LEU A 503 7.91 -7.41 1.35
N LYS A 504 7.83 -8.59 0.73
CA LYS A 504 8.70 -8.98 -0.40
C LYS A 504 8.00 -9.04 -1.76
N VAL A 505 6.67 -9.15 -1.79
CA VAL A 505 5.92 -9.31 -3.04
C VAL A 505 5.45 -7.95 -3.54
N CYS A 506 5.83 -7.58 -4.77
CA CYS A 506 5.40 -6.37 -5.45
C CYS A 506 4.16 -6.67 -6.32
N TYR A 507 3.08 -5.95 -6.07
CA TYR A 507 1.79 -6.09 -6.75
C TYR A 507 1.60 -5.06 -7.87
N ARG A 508 2.46 -4.02 -7.92
CA ARG A 508 2.25 -2.84 -8.75
C ARG A 508 3.07 -2.84 -10.04
N SER A 509 4.38 -3.09 -9.93
CA SER A 509 5.35 -2.86 -10.99
C SER A 509 5.89 -4.18 -11.53
N THR A 510 6.20 -4.20 -12.82
CA THR A 510 6.73 -5.40 -13.47
C THR A 510 8.07 -5.81 -12.87
N THR A 511 8.44 -7.09 -13.01
CA THR A 511 9.75 -7.62 -12.62
C THR A 511 10.88 -6.78 -13.20
N ALA A 512 10.82 -6.47 -14.50
CA ALA A 512 11.87 -5.73 -15.19
C ALA A 512 11.99 -4.27 -14.72
N ILE A 513 10.88 -3.59 -14.39
CA ILE A 513 10.92 -2.24 -13.81
C ILE A 513 11.53 -2.28 -12.41
N ARG A 514 11.13 -3.26 -11.59
CA ARG A 514 11.66 -3.44 -10.24
C ARG A 514 13.17 -3.68 -10.29
N GLU A 515 13.63 -4.64 -11.10
CA GLU A 515 15.05 -4.96 -11.24
C GLU A 515 15.87 -3.78 -11.75
N PHE A 516 15.33 -3.04 -12.73
CA PHE A 516 15.94 -1.79 -13.17
C PHE A 516 16.07 -0.79 -12.02
N ALA A 517 14.99 -0.53 -11.29
CA ALA A 517 15.01 0.43 -10.19
C ALA A 517 16.01 0.00 -9.10
N GLU A 518 16.00 -1.27 -8.68
CA GLU A 518 16.96 -1.82 -7.71
C GLU A 518 18.41 -1.69 -8.21
N SER A 519 18.65 -1.82 -9.51
CA SER A 519 19.98 -1.64 -10.10
C SER A 519 20.55 -0.24 -9.88
N LEU A 520 19.70 0.80 -9.79
CA LEU A 520 20.09 2.19 -9.53
C LEU A 520 20.73 2.38 -8.15
N LEU A 521 20.48 1.47 -7.23
CA LEU A 521 20.94 1.52 -5.84
C LEU A 521 21.93 0.38 -5.53
N LYS A 522 22.27 -0.45 -6.53
CA LYS A 522 23.16 -1.60 -6.34
C LYS A 522 24.56 -1.14 -5.93
N GLY A 523 25.09 -1.73 -4.85
CA GLY A 523 26.39 -1.36 -4.30
C GLY A 523 26.35 -0.18 -3.31
N ALA A 524 25.23 0.54 -3.20
CA ALA A 524 25.06 1.55 -2.18
C ALA A 524 24.77 0.92 -0.82
N LYS A 525 25.39 1.44 0.24
CA LYS A 525 25.10 1.07 1.63
C LYS A 525 23.88 1.87 2.13
N VAL A 526 22.68 1.45 1.73
CA VAL A 526 21.43 2.10 2.19
C VAL A 526 21.09 1.61 3.60
N LYS A 527 21.17 2.50 4.58
CA LYS A 527 20.73 2.22 5.95
C LYS A 527 19.22 2.44 6.05
N GLY A 528 18.49 1.40 6.42
CA GLY A 528 17.05 1.42 6.68
C GLY A 528 16.66 2.27 7.87
N LEU A 529 15.35 2.43 8.07
CA LEU A 529 14.78 3.29 9.12
C LEU A 529 14.99 2.71 10.54
N ASP A 530 15.04 1.38 10.64
CA ASP A 530 15.33 0.61 11.86
C ASP A 530 16.83 0.55 12.18
N GLY A 531 17.68 1.01 11.27
CA GLY A 531 19.13 1.08 11.43
C GLY A 531 19.89 -0.10 10.83
N GLU A 532 19.19 -1.09 10.30
CA GLU A 532 19.78 -2.21 9.55
C GLU A 532 20.06 -1.81 8.10
N PHE A 533 20.93 -2.53 7.38
CA PHE A 533 21.12 -2.28 5.96
C PHE A 533 19.98 -2.92 5.16
N GLU A 534 19.33 -2.13 4.30
CA GLU A 534 18.28 -2.66 3.44
C GLU A 534 18.90 -3.54 2.36
N THR A 535 18.30 -4.71 2.13
CA THR A 535 18.66 -5.60 1.03
C THR A 535 17.59 -5.54 -0.04
N PHE A 536 18.03 -5.54 -1.30
CA PHE A 536 17.13 -5.75 -2.42
C PHE A 536 16.73 -7.23 -2.48
N GLY A 537 15.47 -7.47 -2.80
CA GLY A 537 14.92 -8.81 -2.82
C GLY A 537 13.40 -8.76 -2.82
N GLY A 538 12.80 -9.67 -3.56
CA GLY A 538 11.36 -9.71 -3.72
C GLY A 538 10.96 -10.22 -5.09
N GLU A 539 9.67 -10.46 -5.25
CA GLU A 539 9.09 -10.98 -6.48
C GLU A 539 8.01 -10.02 -6.96
N SER A 540 7.94 -9.77 -8.27
CA SER A 540 6.80 -9.06 -8.85
C SER A 540 5.79 -10.07 -9.36
N LEU A 541 4.50 -9.81 -9.12
CA LEU A 541 3.42 -10.64 -9.67
C LEU A 541 3.27 -10.48 -11.19
N VAL A 542 3.77 -9.37 -11.71
CA VAL A 542 3.58 -8.95 -13.10
C VAL A 542 4.89 -9.04 -13.84
N GLN A 543 4.91 -9.79 -14.94
CA GLN A 543 6.00 -9.74 -15.91
C GLN A 543 5.73 -8.63 -16.93
N GLY A 544 6.79 -7.98 -17.41
CA GLY A 544 6.68 -6.92 -18.40
C GLY A 544 8.00 -6.69 -19.11
N GLU A 545 7.99 -5.70 -19.99
CA GLU A 545 9.15 -5.33 -20.79
C GLU A 545 10.15 -4.54 -19.95
N PRO A 546 11.45 -4.65 -20.26
CA PRO A 546 12.46 -3.80 -19.64
C PRO A 546 12.22 -2.33 -20.02
N PRO A 547 12.69 -1.38 -19.19
CA PRO A 547 12.67 0.03 -19.54
C PRO A 547 13.29 0.30 -20.91
N GLU A 548 12.63 1.11 -21.72
CA GLU A 548 13.17 1.60 -22.99
C GLU A 548 14.19 2.72 -22.71
N GLU A 549 15.26 2.78 -23.49
CA GLU A 549 16.24 3.86 -23.44
C GLU A 549 16.34 4.54 -24.80
N ARG A 550 16.12 5.86 -24.86
CA ARG A 550 16.21 6.68 -26.08
C ARG A 550 17.02 7.94 -25.79
N TYR A 551 18.33 7.86 -26.02
CA TYR A 551 19.23 9.01 -25.93
C TYR A 551 19.41 9.63 -27.31
N VAL A 552 19.06 10.91 -27.43
CA VAL A 552 18.96 11.62 -28.71
C VAL A 552 19.73 12.92 -28.65
N SER A 553 20.10 13.47 -29.80
CA SER A 553 21.11 14.54 -29.90
C SER A 553 20.59 15.97 -29.69
N ASN A 554 19.28 16.17 -29.50
CA ASN A 554 18.71 17.48 -29.24
C ASN A 554 17.31 17.41 -28.61
N TYR A 555 16.86 18.54 -28.06
CA TYR A 555 15.59 18.66 -27.34
C TYR A 555 14.37 18.37 -28.22
N MET A 556 14.41 18.69 -29.51
CA MET A 556 13.29 18.41 -30.42
C MET A 556 13.14 16.91 -30.66
N ALA A 557 14.25 16.20 -30.85
CA ALA A 557 14.28 14.74 -30.98
C ALA A 557 13.82 14.06 -29.69
N GLU A 558 14.16 14.61 -28.52
CA GLU A 558 13.72 14.07 -27.22
C GLU A 558 12.21 14.19 -27.08
N ASN A 559 11.62 15.36 -27.31
CA ASN A 559 10.17 15.55 -27.27
C ASN A 559 9.43 14.62 -28.26
N ASN A 560 10.00 14.39 -29.45
CA ASN A 560 9.46 13.41 -30.40
C ASN A 560 9.51 12.00 -29.83
N ALA A 561 10.65 11.59 -29.25
CA ALA A 561 10.81 10.27 -28.63
C ALA A 561 9.82 10.04 -27.47
N ILE A 562 9.59 11.07 -26.65
CA ILE A 562 8.59 11.06 -25.57
C ILE A 562 7.17 10.87 -26.14
N ALA A 563 6.79 11.67 -27.14
CA ALA A 563 5.47 11.59 -27.76
C ALA A 563 5.22 10.23 -28.41
N ASP A 564 6.20 9.73 -29.18
CA ASP A 564 6.12 8.45 -29.88
C ASP A 564 5.98 7.27 -28.90
N ALA A 565 6.71 7.31 -27.78
CA ALA A 565 6.59 6.29 -26.73
C ALA A 565 5.21 6.30 -26.08
N ILE A 566 4.69 7.47 -25.67
CA ILE A 566 3.37 7.57 -25.03
C ILE A 566 2.26 7.11 -25.98
N GLN A 567 2.31 7.48 -27.26
CA GLN A 567 1.35 7.02 -28.27
C GLN A 567 1.43 5.50 -28.48
N ALA A 568 2.64 4.95 -28.60
CA ALA A 568 2.84 3.51 -28.74
C ALA A 568 2.31 2.74 -27.52
N TRP A 569 2.60 3.22 -26.31
CA TRP A 569 2.11 2.60 -25.07
C TRP A 569 0.59 2.70 -24.94
N SER A 570 -0.01 3.86 -25.22
CA SER A 570 -1.48 4.06 -25.16
C SER A 570 -2.19 3.08 -26.09
N LYS A 571 -1.69 2.93 -27.33
CA LYS A 571 -2.22 1.98 -28.31
C LYS A 571 -2.01 0.53 -27.87
N LYS A 572 -0.84 0.20 -27.33
CA LYS A 572 -0.48 -1.16 -26.91
C LYS A 572 -1.25 -1.63 -25.68
N ALA A 573 -1.46 -0.74 -24.70
CA ALA A 573 -2.16 -1.06 -23.45
C ALA A 573 -3.65 -0.74 -23.49
N SER A 574 -4.15 -0.09 -24.55
CA SER A 574 -5.54 0.38 -24.66
C SER A 574 -5.94 1.28 -23.48
N THR A 575 -5.07 2.21 -23.12
CA THR A 575 -5.20 3.11 -21.96
C THR A 575 -5.22 4.59 -22.38
N ASN A 576 -5.74 5.43 -21.50
CA ASN A 576 -5.91 6.87 -21.76
C ASN A 576 -4.60 7.63 -21.54
N TYR A 577 -4.50 8.84 -22.10
CA TYR A 577 -3.32 9.68 -21.89
C TYR A 577 -3.11 10.10 -20.43
N GLY A 578 -4.18 10.20 -19.65
CA GLY A 578 -4.13 10.47 -18.20
C GLY A 578 -3.37 9.41 -17.39
N ASP A 579 -3.18 8.21 -17.94
CA ASP A 579 -2.47 7.11 -17.29
C ASP A 579 -0.93 7.24 -17.40
N TYR A 580 -0.42 8.31 -18.00
CA TYR A 580 1.01 8.53 -18.24
C TYR A 580 1.54 9.80 -17.59
N ALA A 581 2.82 9.78 -17.22
CA ALA A 581 3.52 10.95 -16.73
C ALA A 581 4.91 11.12 -17.36
N VAL A 582 5.32 12.38 -17.54
CA VAL A 582 6.68 12.77 -17.88
C VAL A 582 7.29 13.44 -16.64
N LEU A 583 8.34 12.82 -16.11
CA LEU A 583 8.98 13.21 -14.86
C LEU A 583 10.33 13.85 -15.13
N LEU A 584 10.46 15.11 -14.71
CA LEU A 584 11.69 15.89 -14.83
C LEU A 584 12.33 16.11 -13.46
N ARG A 585 13.63 16.40 -13.44
CA ARG A 585 14.33 16.70 -12.17
C ARG A 585 13.94 18.04 -11.54
N ASN A 586 13.60 19.05 -12.36
CA ASN A 586 13.24 20.40 -11.90
C ASN A 586 12.07 20.99 -12.70
N ASN A 587 11.54 22.13 -12.26
CA ASN A 587 10.33 22.72 -12.85
C ASN A 587 10.58 23.50 -14.16
N ARG A 588 11.84 23.68 -14.61
CA ARG A 588 12.18 24.66 -15.67
C ARG A 588 11.57 24.33 -17.03
N ALA A 589 11.50 23.05 -17.36
CA ALA A 589 11.05 22.59 -18.68
C ALA A 589 9.63 21.97 -18.68
N LEU A 590 8.90 22.03 -17.56
CA LEU A 590 7.57 21.38 -17.47
C LEU A 590 6.58 21.96 -18.49
N ALA A 591 6.48 23.30 -18.56
CA ALA A 591 5.57 23.97 -19.48
C ALA A 591 5.94 23.69 -20.95
N THR A 592 7.23 23.77 -21.28
CA THR A 592 7.72 23.52 -22.63
C THR A 592 7.47 22.09 -23.09
N VAL A 593 7.76 21.08 -22.25
CA VAL A 593 7.49 19.68 -22.59
C VAL A 593 5.99 19.44 -22.78
N ALA A 594 5.13 20.01 -21.93
CA ALA A 594 3.68 19.89 -22.08
C ALA A 594 3.18 20.51 -23.40
N GLU A 595 3.63 21.72 -23.74
CA GLU A 595 3.30 22.39 -25.00
C GLU A 595 3.72 21.54 -26.21
N LYS A 596 4.93 20.95 -26.19
CA LYS A 596 5.41 20.10 -27.30
C LYS A 596 4.59 18.81 -27.45
N LEU A 597 4.15 18.20 -26.35
CA LEU A 597 3.21 17.08 -26.42
C LEU A 597 1.88 17.49 -27.07
N GLU A 598 1.35 18.66 -26.73
CA GLU A 598 0.12 19.16 -27.35
C GLU A 598 0.27 19.38 -28.86
N THR A 599 1.41 19.90 -29.33
CA THR A 599 1.67 20.04 -30.79
C THR A 599 1.70 18.70 -31.52
N ARG A 600 1.91 17.59 -30.81
CA ARG A 600 1.88 16.22 -31.33
C ARG A 600 0.51 15.54 -31.14
N GLY A 601 -0.51 16.28 -30.71
CA GLY A 601 -1.87 15.79 -30.48
C GLY A 601 -2.02 14.99 -29.17
N ILE A 602 -1.08 15.13 -28.23
CA ILE A 602 -1.13 14.47 -26.92
C ILE A 602 -1.51 15.52 -25.87
N PRO A 603 -2.71 15.47 -25.29
CA PRO A 603 -3.12 16.43 -24.27
C PRO A 603 -2.26 16.26 -23.01
N ALA A 604 -1.60 17.33 -22.58
CA ALA A 604 -0.67 17.31 -21.45
C ALA A 604 -0.91 18.49 -20.50
N THR A 605 -0.67 18.29 -19.22
CA THR A 605 -0.84 19.32 -18.18
C THR A 605 0.46 19.46 -17.39
N PRO A 606 1.11 20.64 -17.40
CA PRO A 606 2.26 20.90 -16.55
C PRO A 606 1.79 21.10 -15.10
N VAL A 607 2.32 20.31 -14.17
CA VAL A 607 1.97 20.39 -12.74
C VAL A 607 3.08 21.16 -12.01
N ILE A 608 2.89 22.46 -11.89
CA ILE A 608 3.83 23.35 -11.18
C ILE A 608 3.61 23.25 -9.67
N LYS A 609 2.35 23.25 -9.24
CA LYS A 609 1.96 23.04 -7.83
C LYS A 609 1.14 21.77 -7.70
N LYS A 610 1.42 20.99 -6.66
CA LYS A 610 0.69 19.74 -6.39
C LYS A 610 -0.80 19.95 -6.08
N ASP A 611 -1.18 21.14 -5.61
CA ASP A 611 -2.59 21.51 -5.36
C ASP A 611 -3.39 21.68 -6.68
N GLU A 612 -2.72 21.80 -7.84
CA GLU A 612 -3.32 21.91 -9.18
C GLU A 612 -3.43 20.54 -9.89
N LEU A 613 -3.03 19.45 -9.22
CA LEU A 613 -3.07 18.11 -9.78
C LEU A 613 -4.49 17.54 -9.79
N ASP A 614 -5.09 17.46 -10.98
CA ASP A 614 -6.27 16.65 -11.25
C ASP A 614 -5.87 15.37 -11.98
N LEU A 615 -6.08 14.18 -11.40
CA LEU A 615 -5.76 12.91 -12.06
C LEU A 615 -6.83 12.43 -13.05
N ASN A 616 -8.00 13.07 -13.07
CA ASN A 616 -9.17 12.62 -13.83
C ASN A 616 -9.42 13.43 -15.11
N ASP A 617 -8.58 14.41 -15.43
CA ASP A 617 -8.72 15.23 -16.64
C ASP A 617 -8.38 14.49 -17.95
N GLY A 618 -7.85 13.25 -17.85
CA GLY A 618 -7.47 12.43 -18.99
C GLY A 618 -6.20 12.87 -19.73
N ARG A 619 -5.40 13.76 -19.14
CA ARG A 619 -4.22 14.39 -19.76
C ARG A 619 -2.90 13.88 -19.16
N VAL A 620 -1.86 13.74 -19.99
CA VAL A 620 -0.51 13.36 -19.54
C VAL A 620 -0.02 14.35 -18.48
N LYS A 621 0.52 13.84 -17.38
CA LYS A 621 1.06 14.71 -16.32
C LYS A 621 2.54 15.00 -16.55
N VAL A 622 2.87 16.27 -16.75
CA VAL A 622 4.26 16.72 -16.85
C VAL A 622 4.65 17.37 -15.54
N MET A 623 5.49 16.71 -14.74
CA MET A 623 5.78 17.15 -13.37
C MET A 623 7.20 16.81 -12.94
N THR A 624 7.60 17.29 -11.76
CA THR A 624 8.87 16.85 -11.18
C THR A 624 8.80 15.46 -10.58
N MET A 625 9.93 14.74 -10.59
CA MET A 625 10.10 13.46 -9.90
C MET A 625 9.62 13.55 -8.44
N HIS A 626 9.98 14.62 -7.72
CA HIS A 626 9.53 14.86 -6.34
C HIS A 626 7.99 14.95 -6.21
N SER A 627 7.33 15.61 -7.16
CA SER A 627 5.87 15.82 -7.14
C SER A 627 5.10 14.52 -7.39
N ALA A 628 5.71 13.62 -8.17
CA ALA A 628 5.15 12.30 -8.48
C ALA A 628 5.08 11.36 -7.27
N LYS A 629 5.74 11.67 -6.15
CA LYS A 629 5.66 10.85 -4.94
C LYS A 629 4.20 10.67 -4.48
N GLY A 630 3.84 9.40 -4.27
CA GLY A 630 2.48 8.98 -3.91
C GLY A 630 1.51 8.83 -5.08
N LEU A 631 1.93 9.15 -6.31
CA LEU A 631 1.16 8.92 -7.53
C LEU A 631 1.54 7.60 -8.18
N GLN A 632 0.73 7.15 -9.14
CA GLN A 632 0.91 5.91 -9.89
C GLN A 632 0.45 6.14 -11.33
N PHE A 633 1.18 5.55 -12.28
CA PHE A 633 0.91 5.69 -13.71
C PHE A 633 1.11 4.34 -14.40
N VAL A 634 0.37 4.08 -15.47
CA VAL A 634 0.59 2.89 -16.32
C VAL A 634 1.98 2.96 -16.94
N GLY A 635 2.40 4.13 -17.41
CA GLY A 635 3.74 4.37 -17.92
C GLY A 635 4.35 5.68 -17.46
N VAL A 636 5.67 5.70 -17.31
CA VAL A 636 6.43 6.87 -16.87
C VAL A 636 7.59 7.13 -17.82
N VAL A 637 7.73 8.37 -18.25
CA VAL A 637 8.92 8.87 -18.94
C VAL A 637 9.81 9.58 -17.92
N LEU A 638 11.08 9.20 -17.85
CA LEU A 638 12.13 9.83 -17.05
C LEU A 638 13.00 10.66 -17.99
N ALA A 639 12.78 11.98 -18.01
CA ALA A 639 13.57 12.93 -18.79
C ALA A 639 14.77 13.41 -17.97
N LEU A 640 15.98 13.03 -18.39
CA LEU A 640 17.18 13.03 -17.56
C LEU A 640 18.14 14.20 -17.81
N ASP A 641 17.80 15.16 -18.67
CA ASP A 641 18.67 16.30 -19.02
C ASP A 641 19.19 17.12 -17.84
N ALA A 642 18.42 17.16 -16.75
CA ALA A 642 18.80 17.88 -15.53
C ALA A 642 19.17 16.94 -14.36
N TRP A 643 19.33 15.65 -14.61
CA TRP A 643 19.70 14.64 -13.61
C TRP A 643 21.12 14.09 -13.89
N PRO A 644 21.98 13.95 -12.85
CA PRO A 644 21.78 14.42 -11.48
C PRO A 644 21.89 15.94 -11.39
N THR A 645 21.28 16.55 -10.37
CA THR A 645 21.51 17.98 -10.07
C THR A 645 22.55 18.11 -8.96
N ILE A 646 23.67 18.79 -9.24
CA ILE A 646 24.67 19.17 -8.22
C ILE A 646 24.39 20.62 -7.76
N PRO A 647 24.23 20.89 -6.45
CA PRO A 647 24.08 22.25 -5.94
C PRO A 647 25.30 23.14 -6.29
N LYS A 648 25.07 24.42 -6.61
CA LYS A 648 26.14 25.34 -7.05
C LYS A 648 27.33 25.47 -6.08
N ASN A 649 27.08 25.32 -4.78
CA ASN A 649 28.09 25.46 -3.71
C ASN A 649 28.40 24.10 -3.07
N PHE A 650 28.24 23.00 -3.80
CA PHE A 650 28.56 21.67 -3.33
C PHE A 650 30.07 21.41 -3.47
N ASP A 651 30.72 20.96 -2.40
CA ASP A 651 32.13 20.58 -2.44
C ASP A 651 32.26 19.23 -3.13
N THR A 652 32.61 19.24 -4.41
CA THR A 652 32.80 18.04 -5.22
C THR A 652 34.15 17.35 -4.99
N THR A 653 35.03 17.94 -4.18
CA THR A 653 36.34 17.34 -3.86
C THR A 653 36.24 16.31 -2.73
N ASP A 654 35.19 16.40 -1.90
CA ASP A 654 34.86 15.38 -0.91
C ASP A 654 34.12 14.22 -1.57
N ALA A 655 34.87 13.17 -1.93
CA ALA A 655 34.35 11.98 -2.57
C ALA A 655 33.23 11.30 -1.77
N GLU A 656 33.28 11.34 -0.44
CA GLU A 656 32.26 10.73 0.39
C GLU A 656 30.96 11.56 0.43
N ALA A 657 31.08 12.90 0.48
CA ALA A 657 29.92 13.78 0.38
C ALA A 657 29.25 13.67 -0.99
N LEU A 658 30.05 13.61 -2.07
CA LEU A 658 29.56 13.41 -3.42
C LEU A 658 28.80 12.09 -3.55
N GLU A 659 29.32 10.99 -2.99
CA GLU A 659 28.63 9.69 -3.00
C GLU A 659 27.31 9.74 -2.21
N GLU A 660 27.26 10.43 -1.06
CA GLU A 660 26.02 10.63 -0.29
C GLU A 660 24.96 11.41 -1.10
N HIS A 661 25.38 12.47 -1.80
CA HIS A 661 24.51 13.27 -2.66
C HIS A 661 24.02 12.46 -3.87
N MET A 662 24.92 11.73 -4.53
CA MET A 662 24.59 10.86 -5.66
C MET A 662 23.65 9.73 -5.24
N LEU A 663 23.81 9.19 -4.04
CA LEU A 663 22.85 8.23 -3.48
C LEU A 663 21.45 8.84 -3.36
N SER A 664 21.33 10.08 -2.87
CA SER A 664 20.04 10.78 -2.81
C SER A 664 19.42 10.99 -4.20
N GLU A 665 20.22 11.33 -5.22
CA GLU A 665 19.75 11.49 -6.60
C GLU A 665 19.32 10.15 -7.22
N ARG A 666 20.03 9.05 -6.92
CA ARG A 666 19.64 7.68 -7.33
C ARG A 666 18.37 7.21 -6.62
N GLN A 667 18.19 7.52 -5.33
CA GLN A 667 16.94 7.24 -4.60
C GLN A 667 15.74 8.00 -5.17
N LEU A 668 15.95 9.23 -5.63
CA LEU A 668 14.93 9.99 -6.35
C LEU A 668 14.54 9.30 -7.66
N LEU A 669 15.53 8.84 -8.44
CA LEU A 669 15.30 8.15 -9.71
C LEU A 669 14.63 6.78 -9.49
N TYR A 670 15.05 6.02 -8.48
CA TYR A 670 14.39 4.80 -8.00
C TYR A 670 12.90 5.05 -7.71
N MET A 671 12.61 6.05 -6.89
CA MET A 671 11.25 6.40 -6.50
C MET A 671 10.41 6.80 -7.72
N ALA A 672 10.99 7.53 -8.68
CA ALA A 672 10.35 7.95 -9.91
C ALA A 672 10.05 6.77 -10.85
N ALA A 673 11.01 5.88 -11.08
CA ALA A 673 10.83 4.67 -11.88
C ALA A 673 9.72 3.77 -11.30
N MET A 674 9.70 3.59 -9.98
CA MET A 674 8.67 2.80 -9.28
C MET A 674 7.28 3.46 -9.22
N ARG A 675 7.08 4.60 -9.90
CA ARG A 675 5.73 5.13 -10.18
C ARG A 675 5.06 4.43 -11.36
N ALA A 676 5.84 3.79 -12.24
CA ALA A 676 5.33 3.05 -13.37
C ALA A 676 4.82 1.67 -12.97
N GLN A 677 3.67 1.28 -13.53
CA GLN A 677 3.15 -0.07 -13.43
C GLN A 677 3.71 -0.97 -14.54
N ARG A 678 3.77 -0.48 -15.79
CA ARG A 678 4.04 -1.31 -16.97
C ARG A 678 5.16 -0.81 -17.88
N PHE A 679 5.27 0.49 -18.10
CA PHE A 679 6.22 1.05 -19.05
C PHE A 679 7.11 2.12 -18.44
N VAL A 680 8.39 2.08 -18.76
CA VAL A 680 9.35 3.13 -18.41
C VAL A 680 10.15 3.49 -19.65
N LEU A 681 10.33 4.79 -19.90
CA LEU A 681 11.27 5.32 -20.88
C LEU A 681 12.29 6.18 -20.15
N LEU A 682 13.57 5.94 -20.41
CA LEU A 682 14.66 6.84 -20.09
C LEU A 682 15.04 7.61 -21.34
N THR A 683 15.14 8.93 -21.22
CA THR A 683 15.52 9.78 -22.35
C THR A 683 16.33 10.99 -21.90
N SER A 684 17.20 11.45 -22.81
CA SER A 684 17.95 12.70 -22.68
C SER A 684 18.24 13.26 -24.06
N SER A 685 18.28 14.59 -24.17
CA SER A 685 18.62 15.36 -25.35
C SER A 685 20.12 15.54 -25.60
N ASN A 686 20.98 15.01 -24.72
CA ASN A 686 22.44 15.15 -24.81
C ASN A 686 23.12 14.00 -25.59
N GLY A 687 22.37 13.06 -26.17
CA GLY A 687 22.87 11.96 -26.99
C GLY A 687 23.61 10.85 -26.24
N HIS A 688 23.81 11.00 -24.93
CA HIS A 688 24.52 10.05 -24.09
C HIS A 688 23.61 9.44 -23.04
N ARG A 689 23.86 8.17 -22.72
CA ARG A 689 23.33 7.52 -21.53
C ARG A 689 23.88 8.25 -20.32
N ALA A 690 23.00 8.76 -19.46
CA ALA A 690 23.44 9.30 -18.17
C ALA A 690 24.19 8.19 -17.41
N ASP A 691 25.25 8.55 -16.67
CA ASP A 691 25.97 7.61 -15.81
C ASP A 691 25.07 7.24 -14.62
N ILE A 692 24.21 6.25 -14.88
CA ILE A 692 23.18 5.72 -13.98
C ILE A 692 23.79 4.69 -13.02
#